data_AF-A0A6N3I8Y7-F1
#
_entry.id   AF-A0A6N3I8Y7-F1
#
_cell.length_a   1.000
_cell.length_b   1.000
_cell.length_c   1.000
_cell.angle_alpha   90.00
_cell.angle_beta   90.00
_cell.angle_gamma   90.00
#
_symmetry.space_group_name_H-M   'P 1'
#
loop_
_entity.id
_entity.type
_entity.pdbx_description
1 polymer ?
#
loop_
_entity_poly.entity_id
_entity_poly.type
_entity_poly.pdbx_seq_one_letter_code
_entity_poly.pdbx_strand_id
1 'polypeptide(L)'
;MPTDAACPPPNTEQQNPAGHCGPVFTFRRMAGLDQALLSTDAEWQDLRQLDPKLWMAMSCPTYGLEFDAQTLTLLDADSDGRIRAREILDAVDWLCQRVSHPSRLRERRTKLPLDILRQDTPEGVSMLAAARLVLDKTGAEDKTSVDRSQAAAALSAAAGYAFNGDGVVPSSSVDARDATGDAVRHFIVTGLTVVGGMRDDSGMPGLDAALAGHFREALHAVREWRQKTRDADLPLGRDTAEAWSLMQRLGPKLDDYFARCRMAAFAPQTLSALNEENELASPENTATELFSLDHLSRRPLARIAAGQPLDLQTGVNPAWEKDVRAFRRLFGSLLPPPKNGHTGADAALALDEDAWHAIQSRFAPYAVLLAQKPKFSRAPEDADPFSAHDQPPLALAPDNDSLGRKFLPLGPEEAVDRLSDEELDALLSPATEEAFAAYVDRDLAAPRMDALRDLEKLVLLHANLYTLLMNFVSFADFYEPGNRAIFLAGTLYIDSRSCSLCVHVDDVNAHVRLATQSHLCLLYCLCVRKDASGKEHTATIAAALTAGKADDLIEGRHGVFVDNAGQAWDSTLLRVVRNPISLREAMWAPYIRFANLVGGQLQKLVAAKDAVISNASSKLASSTTAGQAEAAAKAAPPKQPFDIAKSAGIFAAVSVGISMVSASFTYIARSIFSLGWWWPMALLVIFAVISGPSVVMAWFKLRRRSLGPLLDASGWAVNTGAPINFTMGGALTAVGQIPPGAQRSLDDPYGLPARLGRSRVRHAFMTVLALLLLAAASLGAYWAWHGEAPSGLRFWQHEAPAASATDGKNAGSHGQTVPGQPVSDKSGQPASGKSDQSGKADATPQRNEGGKAATSGPDSLDPAASEAQPQAKGK
;
A
#
# COMPACT_ATOMS: atom_id res chain seq x y z
N MET A 1 -2.19 29.34 65.87
CA MET A 1 -0.74 29.14 65.73
C MET A 1 -0.55 27.80 65.02
N PRO A 2 0.04 27.73 63.80
CA PRO A 2 -0.20 28.64 62.66
C PRO A 2 -1.70 28.53 62.24
N THR A 3 -2.19 28.64 61.00
CA THR A 3 -1.99 29.70 59.97
C THR A 3 -0.86 29.62 58.92
N ASP A 4 -0.79 28.52 58.15
CA ASP A 4 -0.20 28.53 56.79
C ASP A 4 -1.37 28.69 55.77
N ALA A 5 -1.48 29.75 54.97
CA ALA A 5 -0.59 30.28 53.91
C ALA A 5 -0.98 29.71 52.54
N ALA A 6 -1.52 30.58 51.66
CA ALA A 6 -2.09 30.20 50.37
C ALA A 6 -1.08 30.29 49.21
N CYS A 7 -1.27 29.48 48.17
CA CYS A 7 -0.46 29.54 46.95
C CYS A 7 -0.68 30.87 46.19
N PRO A 8 0.39 31.54 45.72
CA PRO A 8 0.29 32.65 44.78
C PRO A 8 -0.03 32.16 43.35
N PRO A 9 -0.57 33.03 42.47
CA PRO A 9 -0.83 32.70 41.07
C PRO A 9 0.45 32.71 40.21
N PRO A 10 0.48 32.00 39.08
CA PRO A 10 1.60 32.02 38.15
C PRO A 10 1.58 33.29 37.28
N ASN A 11 2.65 34.09 37.34
CA ASN A 11 3.28 34.81 36.21
C ASN A 11 4.36 35.79 36.69
N THR A 12 5.63 35.45 36.47
CA THR A 12 6.69 36.42 36.13
C THR A 12 7.78 35.68 35.35
N GLU A 13 8.33 36.31 34.33
CA GLU A 13 9.45 35.77 33.56
C GLU A 13 10.73 35.76 34.40
N GLN A 14 11.45 34.64 34.42
CA GLN A 14 12.88 34.62 34.74
C GLN A 14 13.60 33.75 33.72
N GLN A 15 14.33 34.40 32.82
CA GLN A 15 15.24 33.76 31.89
C GLN A 15 16.39 33.11 32.69
N ASN A 16 16.56 31.80 32.56
CA ASN A 16 17.63 31.06 33.22
C ASN A 16 18.56 30.46 32.15
N PRO A 17 19.77 31.01 31.92
CA PRO A 17 20.59 30.65 30.77
C PRO A 17 21.31 29.30 30.94
N ALA A 18 21.34 28.52 29.86
CA ALA A 18 22.29 27.42 29.61
C ALA A 18 22.33 26.26 30.64
N GLY A 19 21.17 25.79 31.09
CA GLY A 19 21.01 24.39 31.52
C GLY A 19 20.44 23.54 30.38
N HIS A 20 21.18 22.52 29.90
CA HIS A 20 20.62 21.55 28.93
C HIS A 20 19.62 20.62 29.64
N CYS A 21 18.37 21.07 29.77
CA CYS A 21 17.25 20.19 30.05
C CYS A 21 16.97 19.33 28.81
N GLY A 22 16.66 18.04 29.01
CA GLY A 22 16.21 17.19 27.91
C GLY A 22 14.85 17.61 27.35
N PRO A 23 14.44 17.08 26.17
CA PRO A 23 13.21 17.47 25.49
C PRO A 23 11.98 17.31 26.40
N VAL A 24 11.22 18.39 26.57
CA VAL A 24 10.11 18.45 27.52
C VAL A 24 8.79 18.22 26.79
N PHE A 25 8.32 16.96 26.78
CA PHE A 25 7.05 16.58 26.17
C PHE A 25 5.89 16.55 27.17
N THR A 26 4.79 17.23 26.84
CA THR A 26 3.53 17.20 27.57
C THR A 26 2.72 15.97 27.19
N PHE A 27 2.48 15.07 28.16
CA PHE A 27 1.58 13.93 27.97
C PHE A 27 0.21 14.17 28.64
N ARG A 28 -0.88 13.84 27.94
CA ARG A 28 -2.25 13.81 28.48
C ARG A 28 -2.81 12.40 28.43
N ARG A 29 -3.45 11.96 29.52
CA ARG A 29 -4.14 10.66 29.56
C ARG A 29 -5.45 10.68 28.76
N MET A 30 -5.49 9.97 27.64
CA MET A 30 -6.66 9.81 26.77
C MET A 30 -7.12 8.35 26.74
N ALA A 31 -8.38 8.10 27.09
CA ALA A 31 -9.02 6.77 27.22
C ALA A 31 -8.32 5.70 28.09
N GLY A 32 -7.16 6.00 28.68
CA GLY A 32 -6.33 5.08 29.47
C GLY A 32 -4.88 4.94 28.98
N LEU A 33 -4.54 5.53 27.82
CA LEU A 33 -3.18 5.70 27.33
C LEU A 33 -2.67 7.12 27.66
N ASP A 34 -1.37 7.29 27.83
CA ASP A 34 -0.74 8.61 27.93
C ASP A 34 -0.23 9.04 26.56
N GLN A 35 -0.75 10.16 26.05
CA GLN A 35 -0.58 10.60 24.67
C GLN A 35 0.15 11.96 24.61
N ALA A 36 1.11 12.09 23.70
CA ALA A 36 1.86 13.32 23.51
C ALA A 36 0.96 14.44 22.93
N LEU A 37 1.13 15.67 23.43
CA LEU A 37 0.53 16.88 22.90
C LEU A 37 1.64 17.81 22.40
N LEU A 38 1.48 18.38 21.21
CA LEU A 38 2.46 19.31 20.63
C LEU A 38 1.98 20.74 20.89
N SER A 39 2.14 21.18 22.14
CA SER A 39 1.49 22.37 22.72
C SER A 39 2.36 23.62 22.74
N THR A 40 3.67 23.46 22.61
CA THR A 40 4.73 24.48 22.70
C THR A 40 5.70 24.34 21.54
N ASP A 41 6.46 25.40 21.23
CA ASP A 41 7.37 25.38 20.07
C ASP A 41 8.52 24.37 20.20
N ALA A 42 8.98 24.12 21.43
CA ALA A 42 10.02 23.12 21.72
C ALA A 42 9.56 21.69 21.39
N GLU A 43 8.31 21.32 21.70
CA GLU A 43 7.75 19.99 21.40
C GLU A 43 7.65 19.71 19.89
N TRP A 44 7.62 20.75 19.05
CA TRP A 44 7.70 20.62 17.60
C TRP A 44 9.15 20.44 17.13
N GLN A 45 10.06 21.28 17.61
CA GLN A 45 11.49 21.23 17.25
C GLN A 45 12.16 19.92 17.70
N ASP A 46 11.78 19.42 18.88
CA ASP A 46 12.29 18.16 19.43
C ASP A 46 11.51 16.92 18.98
N LEU A 47 10.50 17.02 18.11
CA LEU A 47 9.59 15.90 17.78
C LEU A 47 10.33 14.62 17.32
N ARG A 48 11.47 14.77 16.63
CA ARG A 48 12.35 13.65 16.21
C ARG A 48 12.98 12.88 17.39
N GLN A 49 12.99 13.43 18.60
CA GLN A 49 13.42 12.79 19.84
C GLN A 49 12.31 11.93 20.51
N LEU A 50 11.04 12.09 20.12
CA LEU A 50 9.92 11.29 20.64
C LEU A 50 9.91 9.91 20.00
N ASP A 51 10.13 8.84 20.78
CA ASP A 51 10.12 7.45 20.27
C ASP A 51 8.82 7.15 19.48
N PRO A 52 8.90 6.83 18.17
CA PRO A 52 7.72 6.54 17.35
C PRO A 52 6.84 5.41 17.89
N LYS A 53 7.36 4.52 18.74
CA LYS A 53 6.56 3.48 19.43
C LYS A 53 5.50 4.05 20.38
N LEU A 54 5.63 5.31 20.79
CA LEU A 54 4.65 6.04 21.61
C LEU A 54 3.56 6.70 20.78
N TRP A 55 3.73 6.79 19.45
CA TRP A 55 2.75 7.37 18.54
C TRP A 55 1.60 6.39 18.31
N MET A 56 0.40 6.91 18.03
CA MET A 56 -0.78 6.09 17.70
C MET A 56 -0.61 5.34 16.37
N ALA A 57 -0.14 6.02 15.33
CA ALA A 57 0.09 5.44 14.00
C ALA A 57 1.57 5.55 13.57
N MET A 58 1.99 4.61 12.73
CA MET A 58 3.28 4.62 12.00
C MET A 58 3.11 4.95 10.51
N SER A 59 1.93 4.70 9.94
CA SER A 59 1.52 5.15 8.62
C SER A 59 0.00 5.24 8.47
N CYS A 60 -0.45 6.09 7.56
CA CYS A 60 -1.85 6.20 7.12
C CYS A 60 -1.92 6.25 5.57
N PRO A 61 -3.02 5.81 4.94
CA PRO A 61 -3.22 5.98 3.50
C PRO A 61 -3.47 7.44 3.13
N THR A 62 -3.17 7.83 1.89
CA THR A 62 -3.54 9.15 1.33
C THR A 62 -4.99 9.23 0.84
N TYR A 63 -5.73 8.12 0.91
CA TYR A 63 -7.12 7.99 0.44
C TYR A 63 -8.04 7.50 1.56
N GLY A 64 -9.36 7.68 1.38
CA GLY A 64 -10.37 7.32 2.40
C GLY A 64 -10.34 8.20 3.65
N LEU A 65 -9.59 9.32 3.63
CA LEU A 65 -9.49 10.30 4.70
C LEU A 65 -10.30 11.56 4.39
N GLU A 66 -10.90 12.12 5.43
CA GLU A 66 -11.70 13.34 5.44
C GLU A 66 -10.78 14.54 5.69
N PHE A 67 -9.93 14.83 4.70
CA PHE A 67 -8.82 15.78 4.81
C PHE A 67 -8.50 16.44 3.46
N ASP A 68 -7.65 17.48 3.47
CA ASP A 68 -7.21 18.14 2.24
C ASP A 68 -6.28 17.24 1.41
N ALA A 69 -6.78 16.75 0.27
CA ALA A 69 -6.05 15.79 -0.57
C ALA A 69 -4.72 16.33 -1.12
N GLN A 70 -4.62 17.63 -1.43
CA GLN A 70 -3.35 18.22 -1.90
C GLN A 70 -2.29 18.20 -0.79
N THR A 71 -2.67 18.44 0.47
CA THR A 71 -1.77 18.30 1.62
C THR A 71 -1.33 16.85 1.82
N LEU A 72 -2.18 15.86 1.51
CA LEU A 72 -1.77 14.44 1.56
C LEU A 72 -0.76 14.10 0.46
N THR A 73 -1.04 14.48 -0.80
CA THR A 73 -0.11 14.31 -1.93
C THR A 73 1.22 15.05 -1.72
N LEU A 74 1.22 16.16 -0.99
CA LEU A 74 2.42 16.93 -0.66
C LEU A 74 3.30 16.30 0.44
N LEU A 75 2.74 15.35 1.21
CA LEU A 75 3.43 14.62 2.27
C LEU A 75 3.82 13.19 1.86
N ASP A 76 3.17 12.63 0.84
CA ASP A 76 3.45 11.34 0.20
C ASP A 76 4.61 11.50 -0.80
N ALA A 77 5.83 11.54 -0.26
CA ALA A 77 7.00 12.03 -0.98
C ALA A 77 7.61 11.01 -1.97
N ASP A 78 7.35 9.70 -1.76
CA ASP A 78 7.65 8.65 -2.73
C ASP A 78 6.44 8.23 -3.59
N SER A 79 5.27 8.85 -3.37
CA SER A 79 4.02 8.60 -4.10
C SER A 79 3.56 7.13 -4.03
N ASP A 80 3.82 6.44 -2.92
CA ASP A 80 3.37 5.05 -2.70
C ASP A 80 1.90 4.96 -2.20
N GLY A 81 1.29 6.10 -1.89
CA GLY A 81 -0.08 6.19 -1.37
C GLY A 81 -0.19 6.14 0.16
N ARG A 82 0.93 6.23 0.90
CA ARG A 82 0.98 6.08 2.37
C ARG A 82 1.93 7.06 3.02
N ILE A 83 1.39 8.05 3.73
CA ILE A 83 2.20 8.93 4.58
C ILE A 83 2.72 8.13 5.78
N ARG A 84 4.05 8.09 5.96
CA ARG A 84 4.74 7.39 7.04
C ARG A 84 5.22 8.38 8.10
N ALA A 85 5.49 7.89 9.31
CA ALA A 85 5.98 8.70 10.43
C ALA A 85 7.26 9.51 10.08
N ARG A 86 8.10 8.99 9.17
CA ARG A 86 9.30 9.70 8.68
C ARG A 86 8.93 10.98 7.91
N GLU A 87 7.99 10.92 6.97
CA GLU A 87 7.65 12.08 6.14
C GLU A 87 7.01 13.20 6.96
N ILE A 88 6.27 12.82 8.01
CA ILE A 88 5.73 13.76 9.00
C ILE A 88 6.86 14.45 9.79
N LEU A 89 7.91 13.72 10.20
CA LEU A 89 9.09 14.31 10.84
C LEU A 89 9.87 15.21 9.87
N ASP A 90 10.13 14.73 8.66
CA ASP A 90 10.88 15.46 7.63
C ASP A 90 10.11 16.76 7.21
N ALA A 91 8.76 16.76 7.25
CA ALA A 91 7.91 17.94 7.05
C ALA A 91 7.89 18.91 8.25
N VAL A 92 7.93 18.40 9.49
CA VAL A 92 8.01 19.25 10.71
C VAL A 92 9.37 19.93 10.82
N ASP A 93 10.46 19.24 10.48
CA ASP A 93 11.81 19.84 10.43
C ASP A 93 11.88 20.94 9.35
N TRP A 94 11.37 20.68 8.15
CA TRP A 94 11.25 21.67 7.06
C TRP A 94 10.43 22.90 7.50
N LEU A 95 9.37 22.71 8.29
CA LEU A 95 8.54 23.79 8.84
C LEU A 95 9.34 24.64 9.85
N CYS A 96 10.02 24.00 10.79
CA CYS A 96 10.76 24.70 11.86
C CYS A 96 11.95 25.54 11.35
N GLN A 97 12.48 25.23 10.16
CA GLN A 97 13.46 26.08 9.45
C GLN A 97 12.85 27.41 8.97
N ARG A 98 11.54 27.45 8.68
CA ARG A 98 10.83 28.58 8.04
C ARG A 98 9.93 29.36 9.01
N VAL A 99 9.46 28.71 10.07
CA VAL A 99 8.44 29.21 11.02
C VAL A 99 9.01 29.41 12.41
N SER A 100 8.76 30.57 13.03
CA SER A 100 9.29 30.96 14.35
C SER A 100 8.53 30.30 15.51
N HIS A 101 7.20 30.23 15.40
CA HIS A 101 6.30 29.72 16.44
C HIS A 101 5.39 28.60 15.91
N PRO A 102 5.93 27.40 15.63
CA PRO A 102 5.16 26.28 15.06
C PRO A 102 3.95 25.86 15.90
N SER A 103 3.94 26.10 17.22
CA SER A 103 2.78 25.81 18.07
C SER A 103 1.54 26.66 17.75
N ARG A 104 1.67 27.78 17.03
CA ARG A 104 0.53 28.59 16.56
C ARG A 104 -0.30 27.90 15.47
N LEU A 105 0.22 26.86 14.80
CA LEU A 105 -0.59 26.03 13.89
C LEU A 105 -1.76 25.32 14.63
N ARG A 106 -1.73 25.23 15.97
CA ARG A 106 -2.88 24.83 16.80
C ARG A 106 -4.13 25.68 16.58
N GLU A 107 -3.98 26.92 16.12
CA GLU A 107 -5.09 27.82 15.80
C GLU A 107 -5.85 27.42 14.52
N ARG A 108 -5.33 26.46 13.71
CA ARG A 108 -5.99 25.90 12.51
C ARG A 108 -6.47 26.99 11.51
N ARG A 109 -5.71 28.08 11.40
CA ARG A 109 -6.03 29.23 10.52
C ARG A 109 -5.72 28.91 9.06
N THR A 110 -6.67 29.17 8.16
CA THR A 110 -6.50 28.98 6.71
C THR A 110 -5.48 29.93 6.08
N LYS A 111 -5.43 31.18 6.56
CA LYS A 111 -4.43 32.17 6.13
C LYS A 111 -3.14 32.05 6.96
N LEU A 112 -2.00 32.10 6.28
CA LEU A 112 -0.66 32.18 6.85
C LEU A 112 -0.33 33.64 7.21
N PRO A 113 -0.14 34.00 8.49
CA PRO A 113 0.22 35.37 8.87
C PRO A 113 1.74 35.60 8.74
N LEU A 114 2.16 36.78 8.29
CA LEU A 114 3.57 37.07 8.01
C LEU A 114 4.44 37.22 9.27
N ASP A 115 3.84 37.36 10.45
CA ASP A 115 4.53 37.45 11.75
C ASP A 115 5.11 36.10 12.22
N ILE A 116 4.65 34.98 11.64
CA ILE A 116 5.11 33.63 11.97
C ILE A 116 6.38 33.21 11.22
N LEU A 117 6.80 34.01 10.22
CA LEU A 117 7.94 33.69 9.36
C LEU A 117 9.27 34.10 10.01
N ARG A 118 10.27 33.21 9.91
CA ARG A 118 11.62 33.46 10.45
C ARG A 118 12.34 34.55 9.66
N GLN A 119 13.17 35.32 10.37
CA GLN A 119 14.06 36.34 9.81
C GLN A 119 15.54 36.07 10.17
N ASP A 120 15.79 34.99 10.93
CA ASP A 120 17.08 34.52 11.41
C ASP A 120 17.62 33.31 10.61
N THR A 121 16.81 32.75 9.69
CA THR A 121 17.20 31.70 8.74
C THR A 121 17.08 32.20 7.29
N PRO A 122 17.98 31.78 6.37
CA PRO A 122 17.89 32.18 4.97
C PRO A 122 16.61 31.66 4.29
N GLU A 123 16.12 30.49 4.70
CA GLU A 123 14.84 29.92 4.22
C GLU A 123 13.66 30.78 4.67
N GLY A 124 13.66 31.26 5.92
CA GLY A 124 12.63 32.15 6.46
C GLY A 124 12.62 33.53 5.77
N VAL A 125 13.81 34.12 5.56
CA VAL A 125 13.94 35.40 4.84
C VAL A 125 13.46 35.28 3.40
N SER A 126 13.81 34.20 2.70
CA SER A 126 13.32 33.88 1.35
C SER A 126 11.79 33.74 1.32
N MET A 127 11.23 32.97 2.26
CA MET A 127 9.78 32.76 2.40
C MET A 127 9.02 34.08 2.64
N LEU A 128 9.56 34.95 3.50
CA LEU A 128 8.98 36.25 3.82
C LEU A 128 9.07 37.24 2.66
N ALA A 129 10.13 37.17 1.85
CA ALA A 129 10.23 37.92 0.59
C ALA A 129 9.18 37.44 -0.43
N ALA A 130 9.03 36.12 -0.60
CA ALA A 130 8.02 35.53 -1.48
C ALA A 130 6.59 35.91 -1.04
N ALA A 131 6.28 35.80 0.26
CA ALA A 131 4.98 36.16 0.81
C ALA A 131 4.61 37.64 0.55
N ARG A 132 5.57 38.57 0.75
CA ARG A 132 5.37 39.99 0.44
C ARG A 132 5.13 40.23 -1.05
N LEU A 133 5.92 39.58 -1.92
CA LEU A 133 5.76 39.69 -3.36
C LEU A 133 4.37 39.19 -3.84
N VAL A 134 3.86 38.09 -3.27
CA VAL A 134 2.51 37.60 -3.58
C VAL A 134 1.45 38.63 -3.21
N LEU A 135 1.57 39.27 -2.04
CA LEU A 135 0.63 40.31 -1.58
C LEU A 135 0.70 41.58 -2.46
N ASP A 136 1.89 41.98 -2.89
CA ASP A 136 2.08 43.12 -3.79
C ASP A 136 1.57 42.83 -5.22
N LYS A 137 1.87 41.65 -5.79
CA LYS A 137 1.37 41.23 -7.11
C LYS A 137 -0.14 40.99 -7.14
N THR A 138 -0.74 40.48 -6.06
CA THR A 138 -2.20 40.25 -5.97
C THR A 138 -2.99 41.50 -5.56
N GLY A 139 -2.32 42.62 -5.22
CA GLY A 139 -2.97 43.86 -4.83
C GLY A 139 -3.75 43.77 -3.51
N ALA A 140 -3.30 42.93 -2.58
CA ALA A 140 -4.03 42.61 -1.36
C ALA A 140 -4.24 43.82 -0.43
N GLU A 141 -5.49 44.03 0.02
CA GLU A 141 -5.83 45.05 1.03
C GLU A 141 -5.22 44.73 2.41
N ASP A 142 -5.32 43.45 2.81
CA ASP A 142 -4.64 42.90 3.98
C ASP A 142 -3.25 42.40 3.60
N LYS A 143 -2.21 43.19 3.92
CA LYS A 143 -0.80 42.80 3.72
C LYS A 143 -0.18 42.09 4.92
N THR A 144 -0.98 41.60 5.86
CA THR A 144 -0.50 40.88 7.07
C THR A 144 -0.64 39.36 6.97
N SER A 145 -1.42 38.84 6.02
CA SER A 145 -1.61 37.40 5.85
C SER A 145 -1.84 36.98 4.39
N VAL A 146 -1.27 35.83 4.01
CA VAL A 146 -1.43 35.20 2.67
C VAL A 146 -2.43 34.04 2.76
N ASP A 147 -3.35 33.98 1.78
CA ASP A 147 -4.23 32.84 1.56
C ASP A 147 -3.71 31.90 0.46
N ARG A 148 -4.15 30.63 0.50
CA ARG A 148 -3.84 29.58 -0.49
C ARG A 148 -4.17 30.02 -1.92
N SER A 149 -5.31 30.70 -2.11
CA SER A 149 -5.71 31.20 -3.44
C SER A 149 -4.74 32.22 -4.02
N GLN A 150 -4.10 33.05 -3.17
CA GLN A 150 -3.12 34.05 -3.60
C GLN A 150 -1.78 33.39 -3.94
N ALA A 151 -1.32 32.43 -3.13
CA ALA A 151 -0.10 31.67 -3.39
C ALA A 151 -0.20 30.86 -4.70
N ALA A 152 -1.28 30.08 -4.86
CA ALA A 152 -1.54 29.30 -6.07
C ALA A 152 -1.68 30.17 -7.33
N ALA A 153 -2.36 31.32 -7.23
CA ALA A 153 -2.48 32.26 -8.35
C ALA A 153 -1.13 32.88 -8.73
N ALA A 154 -0.28 33.20 -7.75
CA ALA A 154 1.05 33.72 -8.00
C ALA A 154 1.99 32.66 -8.62
N LEU A 155 1.94 31.41 -8.15
CA LEU A 155 2.69 30.29 -8.72
C LEU A 155 2.23 29.99 -10.16
N SER A 156 0.92 29.95 -10.40
CA SER A 156 0.34 29.74 -11.74
C SER A 156 0.68 30.87 -12.71
N ALA A 157 0.71 32.12 -12.24
CA ALA A 157 1.16 33.26 -13.05
C ALA A 157 2.67 33.25 -13.31
N ALA A 158 3.47 32.67 -12.41
CA ALA A 158 4.91 32.62 -12.52
C ALA A 158 5.43 31.43 -13.35
N ALA A 159 4.71 30.32 -13.40
CA ALA A 159 4.97 29.19 -14.30
C ALA A 159 4.87 29.53 -15.81
N GLY A 160 4.40 30.75 -16.15
CA GLY A 160 4.38 31.29 -17.50
C GLY A 160 5.46 32.34 -17.81
N TYR A 161 6.40 32.61 -16.89
CA TYR A 161 7.52 33.51 -17.15
C TYR A 161 8.72 32.79 -17.77
N ALA A 162 9.46 33.49 -18.61
CA ALA A 162 10.76 33.04 -19.13
C ALA A 162 11.89 33.06 -18.09
N PHE A 163 11.67 33.73 -16.94
CA PHE A 163 12.65 33.89 -15.87
C PHE A 163 12.02 33.42 -14.55
N ASN A 164 12.70 32.51 -13.87
CA ASN A 164 12.19 31.72 -12.75
C ASN A 164 13.01 31.86 -11.45
N GLY A 165 14.22 32.43 -11.49
CA GLY A 165 15.04 32.73 -10.30
C GLY A 165 16.07 31.66 -9.87
N ASP A 166 16.22 30.56 -10.60
CA ASP A 166 17.20 29.52 -10.29
C ASP A 166 18.63 29.83 -10.81
N GLY A 167 18.77 30.73 -11.79
CA GLY A 167 20.04 31.11 -12.43
C GLY A 167 20.45 30.27 -13.64
N VAL A 168 19.58 29.35 -14.10
CA VAL A 168 19.73 28.54 -15.30
C VAL A 168 18.97 29.22 -16.44
N VAL A 169 19.61 29.43 -17.59
CA VAL A 169 18.97 30.03 -18.77
C VAL A 169 18.77 28.94 -19.83
N PRO A 170 17.53 28.45 -20.05
CA PRO A 170 17.21 27.56 -21.15
C PRO A 170 17.03 28.34 -22.46
N SER A 171 17.27 27.70 -23.60
CA SER A 171 17.21 28.33 -24.93
C SER A 171 15.81 28.85 -25.32
N SER A 172 14.76 28.40 -24.63
CA SER A 172 13.38 28.87 -24.73
C SER A 172 13.12 30.24 -24.09
N SER A 173 13.96 30.66 -23.13
CA SER A 173 13.77 31.91 -22.38
C SER A 173 14.39 33.15 -23.04
N VAL A 174 15.07 32.94 -24.18
CA VAL A 174 15.79 33.97 -24.92
C VAL A 174 14.95 34.41 -26.13
N ASP A 175 14.57 35.70 -26.17
CA ASP A 175 13.83 36.31 -27.28
C ASP A 175 14.74 36.43 -28.52
N ALA A 176 14.72 35.42 -29.40
CA ALA A 176 15.48 35.37 -30.65
C ALA A 176 14.90 36.30 -31.76
N ARG A 177 14.49 37.51 -31.40
CA ARG A 177 13.97 38.55 -32.32
C ARG A 177 15.07 39.48 -32.83
N ASP A 178 16.06 39.73 -31.97
CA ASP A 178 17.23 40.56 -32.24
C ASP A 178 18.48 39.67 -32.35
N ALA A 179 19.46 40.08 -33.14
CA ALA A 179 20.68 39.29 -33.39
C ALA A 179 21.44 38.89 -32.12
N THR A 180 21.40 39.73 -31.07
CA THR A 180 21.98 39.42 -29.76
C THR A 180 21.26 38.27 -29.06
N GLY A 181 19.93 38.20 -29.18
CA GLY A 181 19.13 37.09 -28.64
C GLY A 181 19.38 35.79 -29.39
N ASP A 182 19.48 35.85 -30.73
CA ASP A 182 19.81 34.68 -31.54
C ASP A 182 21.23 34.14 -31.23
N ALA A 183 22.22 35.03 -31.08
CA ALA A 183 23.58 34.67 -30.65
C ALA A 183 23.62 33.98 -29.27
N VAL A 184 22.86 34.48 -28.28
CA VAL A 184 22.77 33.84 -26.95
C VAL A 184 22.01 32.51 -27.02
N ARG A 185 20.94 32.40 -27.81
CA ARG A 185 20.21 31.13 -28.03
C ARG A 185 21.12 30.08 -28.67
N HIS A 186 21.92 30.47 -29.67
CA HIS A 186 22.92 29.61 -30.31
C HIS A 186 24.05 29.22 -29.34
N PHE A 187 24.50 30.14 -28.47
CA PHE A 187 25.46 29.84 -27.39
C PHE A 187 24.92 28.79 -26.42
N ILE A 188 23.67 28.90 -25.97
CA ILE A 188 23.04 27.92 -25.07
C ILE A 188 22.92 26.55 -25.77
N VAL A 189 22.37 26.49 -26.98
CA VAL A 189 22.20 25.22 -27.72
C VAL A 189 23.55 24.55 -28.02
N THR A 190 24.57 25.32 -28.35
CA THR A 190 25.93 24.78 -28.55
C THR A 190 26.53 24.30 -27.24
N GLY A 191 26.40 25.04 -26.13
CA GLY A 191 26.85 24.59 -24.81
C GLY A 191 26.18 23.28 -24.38
N LEU A 192 24.86 23.16 -24.55
CA LEU A 192 24.11 21.93 -24.28
C LEU A 192 24.66 20.71 -25.05
N THR A 193 25.08 20.90 -26.31
CA THR A 193 25.65 19.81 -27.13
C THR A 193 27.13 19.51 -26.88
N VAL A 194 27.87 20.40 -26.20
CA VAL A 194 29.32 20.28 -25.98
C VAL A 194 29.67 19.92 -24.53
N VAL A 195 29.01 20.53 -23.53
CA VAL A 195 29.25 20.27 -22.10
C VAL A 195 28.06 19.66 -21.37
N GLY A 196 26.86 19.61 -21.98
CA GLY A 196 25.63 19.19 -21.32
C GLY A 196 24.89 20.38 -20.68
N GLY A 197 23.95 20.09 -19.77
CA GLY A 197 23.06 21.10 -19.21
C GLY A 197 22.63 20.85 -17.77
N MET A 198 22.26 21.96 -17.12
CA MET A 198 21.49 21.98 -15.88
C MET A 198 20.00 21.82 -16.19
N ARG A 199 19.22 21.42 -15.19
CA ARG A 199 17.75 21.36 -15.28
C ARG A 199 17.15 22.60 -14.62
N ASP A 200 16.58 23.44 -15.45
CA ASP A 200 15.76 24.60 -15.10
C ASP A 200 14.52 24.20 -14.29
N ASP A 201 13.96 25.10 -13.49
CA ASP A 201 12.78 24.85 -12.63
C ASP A 201 11.48 24.56 -13.43
N SER A 202 11.41 24.94 -14.72
CA SER A 202 10.38 24.48 -15.67
C SER A 202 10.59 23.03 -16.16
N GLY A 203 11.78 22.46 -15.90
CA GLY A 203 12.21 21.14 -16.34
C GLY A 203 13.01 21.09 -17.63
N MET A 204 13.26 22.24 -18.27
CA MET A 204 14.01 22.36 -19.52
C MET A 204 15.53 22.28 -19.34
N PRO A 205 16.30 21.91 -20.38
CA PRO A 205 17.76 22.00 -20.34
C PRO A 205 18.24 23.45 -20.54
N GLY A 206 19.17 23.89 -19.70
CA GLY A 206 19.80 25.22 -19.82
C GLY A 206 21.24 25.26 -19.28
N LEU A 207 21.84 26.45 -19.35
CA LEU A 207 23.18 26.71 -18.79
C LEU A 207 23.07 27.69 -17.62
N ASP A 208 23.81 27.44 -16.55
CA ASP A 208 24.08 28.42 -15.50
C ASP A 208 25.40 29.16 -15.79
N ALA A 209 25.77 30.12 -14.93
CA ALA A 209 27.02 30.86 -15.06
C ALA A 209 28.28 29.97 -14.98
N ALA A 210 28.29 28.91 -14.16
CA ALA A 210 29.46 28.04 -14.01
C ALA A 210 29.66 27.13 -15.23
N LEU A 211 28.59 26.49 -15.72
CA LEU A 211 28.66 25.62 -16.89
C LEU A 211 28.91 26.42 -18.19
N ALA A 212 28.40 27.65 -18.30
CA ALA A 212 28.77 28.58 -19.36
C ALA A 212 30.25 28.99 -19.31
N GLY A 213 30.81 29.15 -18.11
CA GLY A 213 32.26 29.34 -17.89
C GLY A 213 33.07 28.16 -18.43
N HIS A 214 32.76 26.94 -17.99
CA HIS A 214 33.43 25.72 -18.46
C HIS A 214 33.27 25.47 -19.97
N PHE A 215 32.12 25.82 -20.55
CA PHE A 215 31.92 25.78 -22.00
C PHE A 215 32.89 26.73 -22.73
N ARG A 216 33.03 27.98 -22.26
CA ARG A 216 33.99 28.95 -22.81
C ARG A 216 35.45 28.49 -22.64
N GLU A 217 35.82 27.95 -21.48
CA GLU A 217 37.16 27.37 -21.27
C GLU A 217 37.47 26.27 -22.30
N ALA A 218 36.50 25.38 -22.56
CA ALA A 218 36.65 24.32 -23.55
C ALA A 218 36.71 24.86 -25.00
N LEU A 219 35.89 25.85 -25.36
CA LEU A 219 35.99 26.53 -26.66
C LEU A 219 37.34 27.25 -26.84
N HIS A 220 37.87 27.89 -25.80
CA HIS A 220 39.21 28.48 -25.83
C HIS A 220 40.30 27.42 -26.05
N ALA A 221 40.23 26.27 -25.36
CA ALA A 221 41.17 25.17 -25.57
C ALA A 221 41.10 24.59 -26.99
N VAL A 222 39.90 24.51 -27.59
CA VAL A 222 39.72 24.11 -28.99
C VAL A 222 40.32 25.15 -29.93
N ARG A 223 40.08 26.45 -29.71
CA ARG A 223 40.63 27.54 -30.52
C ARG A 223 42.16 27.54 -30.49
N GLU A 224 42.76 27.40 -29.31
CA GLU A 224 44.21 27.34 -29.13
C GLU A 224 44.81 26.08 -29.79
N TRP A 225 44.14 24.92 -29.68
CA TRP A 225 44.56 23.69 -30.37
C TRP A 225 44.45 23.80 -31.90
N ARG A 226 43.35 24.35 -32.43
CA ARG A 226 43.20 24.63 -33.87
C ARG A 226 44.29 25.58 -34.38
N GLN A 227 44.62 26.62 -33.61
CA GLN A 227 45.71 27.53 -33.94
C GLN A 227 47.07 26.83 -33.92
N LYS A 228 47.41 26.09 -32.85
CA LYS A 228 48.65 25.27 -32.79
C LYS A 228 48.75 24.30 -33.98
N THR A 229 47.64 23.73 -34.43
CA THR A 229 47.59 22.85 -35.62
C THR A 229 47.89 23.59 -36.93
N ARG A 230 47.52 24.88 -37.04
CA ARG A 230 47.82 25.74 -38.20
C ARG A 230 49.25 26.27 -38.20
N ASP A 231 49.76 26.65 -37.03
CA ASP A 231 51.06 27.30 -36.85
C ASP A 231 52.23 26.29 -36.77
N ALA A 232 51.95 24.99 -36.70
CA ALA A 232 52.95 23.92 -36.70
C ALA A 232 53.62 23.72 -38.07
N ASP A 233 54.89 23.30 -38.08
CA ASP A 233 55.59 22.88 -39.30
C ASP A 233 55.04 21.54 -39.80
N LEU A 234 54.11 21.61 -40.75
CA LEU A 234 53.38 20.46 -41.29
C LEU A 234 54.27 19.66 -42.27
N PRO A 235 54.59 18.36 -42.02
CA PRO A 235 55.53 17.56 -42.81
C PRO A 235 55.41 17.59 -44.34
N LEU A 236 54.19 17.77 -44.87
CA LEU A 236 53.84 17.89 -46.29
C LEU A 236 52.99 19.16 -46.58
N GLY A 237 53.02 20.16 -45.71
CA GLY A 237 52.14 21.33 -45.82
C GLY A 237 50.66 20.93 -45.78
N ARG A 238 49.87 21.42 -46.75
CA ARG A 238 48.41 21.18 -46.83
C ARG A 238 48.04 19.69 -46.94
N ASP A 239 48.88 18.88 -47.56
CA ASP A 239 48.62 17.46 -47.81
C ASP A 239 48.80 16.60 -46.54
N THR A 240 49.35 17.17 -45.47
CA THR A 240 49.68 16.46 -44.21
C THR A 240 48.47 15.76 -43.56
N ALA A 241 47.28 16.36 -43.61
CA ALA A 241 46.08 15.77 -43.01
C ALA A 241 45.56 14.55 -43.81
N GLU A 242 45.61 14.61 -45.15
CA GLU A 242 45.29 13.45 -46.01
C GLU A 242 46.33 12.36 -45.82
N ALA A 243 47.61 12.73 -45.83
CA ALA A 243 48.74 11.82 -45.63
C ALA A 243 48.70 11.13 -44.28
N TRP A 244 48.39 11.84 -43.18
CA TRP A 244 48.23 11.25 -41.85
C TRP A 244 47.03 10.29 -41.78
N SER A 245 45.89 10.67 -42.35
CA SER A 245 44.69 9.82 -42.41
C SER A 245 44.96 8.52 -43.19
N LEU A 246 45.77 8.59 -44.25
CA LEU A 246 46.25 7.44 -44.99
C LEU A 246 47.29 6.62 -44.20
N MET A 247 48.20 7.28 -43.49
CA MET A 247 49.24 6.63 -42.68
C MET A 247 48.65 5.84 -41.51
N GLN A 248 47.57 6.33 -40.88
CA GLN A 248 46.82 5.59 -39.86
C GLN A 248 46.17 4.31 -40.41
N ARG A 249 45.73 4.31 -41.68
CA ARG A 249 45.08 3.14 -42.30
C ARG A 249 46.08 2.14 -42.86
N LEU A 250 47.13 2.62 -43.53
CA LEU A 250 48.12 1.80 -44.24
C LEU A 250 49.30 1.41 -43.34
N GLY A 251 49.59 2.19 -42.30
CA GLY A 251 50.73 2.01 -41.40
C GLY A 251 50.82 0.63 -40.78
N PRO A 252 49.76 0.10 -40.13
CA PRO A 252 49.77 -1.26 -39.57
C PRO A 252 50.08 -2.35 -40.60
N LYS A 253 49.78 -2.12 -41.89
CA LYS A 253 50.11 -3.04 -43.00
C LYS A 253 51.54 -2.90 -43.52
N LEU A 254 52.14 -1.72 -43.41
CA LEU A 254 53.56 -1.49 -43.66
C LEU A 254 54.40 -2.09 -42.51
N ASP A 255 53.99 -1.88 -41.26
CA ASP A 255 54.63 -2.46 -40.08
C ASP A 255 54.56 -4.00 -40.09
N ASP A 256 53.41 -4.60 -40.44
CA ASP A 256 53.24 -6.05 -40.67
C ASP A 256 54.12 -6.57 -41.81
N TYR A 257 54.16 -5.88 -42.96
CA TYR A 257 55.01 -6.26 -44.09
C TYR A 257 56.49 -6.35 -43.69
N PHE A 258 57.03 -5.29 -43.07
CA PHE A 258 58.43 -5.27 -42.66
C PHE A 258 58.70 -6.26 -41.51
N ALA A 259 57.79 -6.42 -40.55
CA ALA A 259 57.92 -7.45 -39.51
C ALA A 259 58.00 -8.88 -40.09
N ARG A 260 57.19 -9.19 -41.10
CA ARG A 260 57.26 -10.47 -41.83
C ARG A 260 58.56 -10.59 -42.65
N CYS A 261 59.03 -9.53 -43.29
CA CYS A 261 60.33 -9.54 -43.99
C CYS A 261 61.53 -9.75 -43.04
N ARG A 262 61.48 -9.20 -41.82
CA ARG A 262 62.47 -9.50 -40.76
C ARG A 262 62.38 -10.95 -40.29
N MET A 263 61.17 -11.48 -40.07
CA MET A 263 60.97 -12.89 -39.69
C MET A 263 61.45 -13.85 -40.79
N ALA A 264 61.22 -13.54 -42.06
CA ALA A 264 61.72 -14.31 -43.20
C ALA A 264 63.26 -14.31 -43.31
N ALA A 265 63.93 -13.25 -42.86
CA ALA A 265 65.38 -13.19 -42.77
C ALA A 265 65.94 -13.98 -41.58
N PHE A 266 65.24 -13.98 -40.44
CA PHE A 266 65.64 -14.71 -39.23
C PHE A 266 65.38 -16.23 -39.34
N ALA A 267 64.24 -16.62 -39.92
CA ALA A 267 63.80 -18.01 -40.03
C ALA A 267 63.25 -18.31 -41.44
N PRO A 268 64.12 -18.48 -42.46
CA PRO A 268 63.71 -18.66 -43.86
C PRO A 268 62.71 -19.81 -44.11
N GLN A 269 62.73 -20.85 -43.27
CA GLN A 269 61.77 -21.96 -43.29
C GLN A 269 60.31 -21.54 -43.03
N THR A 270 60.06 -20.32 -42.54
CA THR A 270 58.71 -19.79 -42.31
C THR A 270 58.09 -19.09 -43.52
N LEU A 271 58.84 -18.88 -44.61
CA LEU A 271 58.45 -18.04 -45.75
C LEU A 271 57.06 -18.34 -46.33
N SER A 272 56.71 -19.61 -46.48
CA SER A 272 55.43 -20.03 -47.05
C SER A 272 54.25 -19.76 -46.11
N ALA A 273 54.47 -19.87 -44.80
CA ALA A 273 53.50 -19.48 -43.78
C ALA A 273 53.37 -17.95 -43.65
N LEU A 274 54.47 -17.20 -43.77
CA LEU A 274 54.47 -15.72 -43.74
C LEU A 274 53.78 -15.09 -44.95
N ASN A 275 53.79 -15.78 -46.10
CA ASN A 275 53.01 -15.44 -47.29
C ASN A 275 51.60 -16.06 -47.29
N GLU A 276 51.24 -16.83 -46.25
CA GLU A 276 49.93 -17.49 -46.08
C GLU A 276 49.55 -18.46 -47.23
N GLU A 277 50.57 -19.00 -47.93
CA GLU A 277 50.43 -19.85 -49.13
C GLU A 277 49.70 -21.17 -48.85
N ASN A 278 49.73 -21.66 -47.59
CA ASN A 278 49.03 -22.88 -47.16
C ASN A 278 47.49 -22.75 -47.23
N GLU A 279 46.93 -21.56 -47.00
CA GLU A 279 45.46 -21.36 -47.07
C GLU A 279 44.96 -21.33 -48.52
N LEU A 280 45.79 -20.88 -49.46
CA LEU A 280 45.53 -20.93 -50.90
C LEU A 280 45.52 -22.36 -51.46
N ALA A 281 46.08 -23.33 -50.72
CA ALA A 281 46.07 -24.75 -51.05
C ALA A 281 44.99 -25.57 -50.31
N SER A 282 44.18 -24.93 -49.46
CA SER A 282 43.18 -25.62 -48.63
C SER A 282 41.88 -25.87 -49.40
N PRO A 283 41.38 -27.12 -49.52
CA PRO A 283 40.28 -27.48 -50.43
C PRO A 283 38.90 -27.03 -49.97
N GLU A 284 38.79 -26.43 -48.77
CA GLU A 284 37.53 -25.97 -48.18
C GLU A 284 37.19 -24.52 -48.59
N ASN A 285 38.17 -23.75 -49.10
CA ASN A 285 37.98 -22.37 -49.51
C ASN A 285 37.38 -22.28 -50.93
N THR A 286 36.24 -21.60 -51.11
CA THR A 286 35.72 -21.38 -52.47
C THR A 286 36.54 -20.31 -53.20
N ALA A 287 36.73 -20.49 -54.52
CA ALA A 287 37.50 -19.57 -55.34
C ALA A 287 36.96 -18.12 -55.33
N THR A 288 35.66 -17.94 -55.08
CA THR A 288 35.02 -16.62 -54.99
C THR A 288 35.38 -15.89 -53.70
N GLU A 289 35.49 -16.59 -52.58
CA GLU A 289 35.80 -15.99 -51.27
C GLU A 289 37.28 -15.59 -51.17
N LEU A 290 38.18 -16.37 -51.78
CA LEU A 290 39.61 -16.07 -51.85
C LEU A 290 39.95 -14.73 -52.52
N PHE A 291 39.09 -14.25 -53.44
CA PHE A 291 39.24 -12.95 -54.11
C PHE A 291 38.32 -11.86 -53.54
N SER A 292 37.63 -12.11 -52.42
CA SER A 292 36.82 -11.10 -51.74
C SER A 292 37.68 -10.01 -51.10
N LEU A 293 37.14 -8.79 -50.99
CA LEU A 293 37.86 -7.64 -50.41
C LEU A 293 38.26 -7.87 -48.94
N ASP A 294 37.45 -8.60 -48.16
CA ASP A 294 37.79 -8.92 -46.77
C ASP A 294 39.01 -9.87 -46.69
N HIS A 295 38.96 -11.03 -47.36
CA HIS A 295 40.10 -11.96 -47.40
C HIS A 295 41.36 -11.29 -47.96
N LEU A 296 41.25 -10.53 -49.06
CA LEU A 296 42.38 -9.79 -49.61
C LEU A 296 42.91 -8.72 -48.64
N SER A 297 42.05 -8.00 -47.91
CA SER A 297 42.49 -7.00 -46.92
C SER A 297 43.36 -7.62 -45.81
N ARG A 298 43.07 -8.86 -45.41
CA ARG A 298 43.77 -9.59 -44.34
C ARG A 298 45.17 -10.05 -44.75
N ARG A 299 45.38 -10.43 -46.02
CA ARG A 299 46.70 -10.85 -46.57
C ARG A 299 47.79 -9.77 -46.42
N PRO A 300 49.10 -10.14 -46.53
CA PRO A 300 50.21 -9.20 -46.62
C PRO A 300 50.03 -8.12 -47.70
N LEU A 301 50.72 -6.99 -47.54
CA LEU A 301 50.64 -5.84 -48.45
C LEU A 301 51.27 -6.10 -49.84
N ALA A 302 52.31 -6.91 -49.87
CA ALA A 302 52.97 -7.47 -51.06
C ALA A 302 53.62 -8.81 -50.66
N ARG A 303 54.25 -9.53 -51.61
CA ARG A 303 54.95 -10.79 -51.29
C ARG A 303 56.12 -10.55 -50.32
N ILE A 304 56.22 -11.39 -49.29
CA ILE A 304 57.26 -11.35 -48.27
C ILE A 304 58.52 -12.08 -48.77
N ALA A 305 59.68 -11.45 -48.64
CA ALA A 305 60.98 -12.08 -48.74
C ALA A 305 61.99 -11.46 -47.75
N ALA A 306 63.06 -12.19 -47.44
CA ALA A 306 64.08 -11.76 -46.48
C ALA A 306 64.73 -10.43 -46.89
N GLY A 307 64.52 -9.37 -46.11
CA GLY A 307 65.12 -8.04 -46.34
C GLY A 307 64.66 -7.33 -47.63
N GLN A 308 63.54 -7.74 -48.23
CA GLN A 308 63.04 -7.11 -49.45
C GLN A 308 62.39 -5.74 -49.18
N PRO A 309 62.77 -4.66 -49.91
CA PRO A 309 62.04 -3.41 -49.89
C PRO A 309 60.71 -3.52 -50.67
N LEU A 310 59.69 -2.80 -50.21
CA LEU A 310 58.35 -2.81 -50.79
C LEU A 310 58.32 -2.00 -52.09
N ASP A 311 57.98 -2.64 -53.21
CA ASP A 311 57.68 -1.92 -54.46
C ASP A 311 56.31 -1.22 -54.35
N LEU A 312 56.28 0.10 -54.59
CA LEU A 312 55.05 0.91 -54.60
C LEU A 312 54.41 1.00 -55.99
N GLN A 313 54.88 0.22 -56.98
CA GLN A 313 54.37 0.17 -58.35
C GLN A 313 53.79 -1.20 -58.74
N THR A 314 54.45 -2.30 -58.41
CA THR A 314 54.04 -3.66 -58.81
C THR A 314 54.03 -4.65 -57.63
N GLY A 315 53.34 -5.78 -57.77
CA GLY A 315 53.30 -6.83 -56.74
C GLY A 315 52.48 -6.49 -55.47
N VAL A 316 51.82 -5.33 -55.44
CA VAL A 316 50.95 -4.88 -54.35
C VAL A 316 49.62 -5.64 -54.34
N ASN A 317 49.11 -5.94 -53.14
CA ASN A 317 47.82 -6.56 -52.89
C ASN A 317 46.65 -5.69 -53.43
N PRO A 318 45.74 -6.23 -54.28
CA PRO A 318 44.65 -5.47 -54.89
C PRO A 318 43.72 -4.72 -53.91
N ALA A 319 43.50 -5.24 -52.70
CA ALA A 319 42.68 -4.55 -51.70
C ALA A 319 43.29 -3.22 -51.21
N TRP A 320 44.62 -3.10 -51.29
CA TRP A 320 45.39 -1.95 -50.80
C TRP A 320 45.97 -1.09 -51.93
N GLU A 321 45.85 -1.51 -53.20
CA GLU A 321 46.49 -0.87 -54.34
C GLU A 321 46.14 0.63 -54.48
N LYS A 322 44.87 0.99 -54.22
CA LYS A 322 44.42 2.39 -54.22
C LYS A 322 45.13 3.24 -53.17
N ASP A 323 45.29 2.70 -51.96
CA ASP A 323 45.88 3.39 -50.82
C ASP A 323 47.41 3.46 -50.92
N VAL A 324 48.07 2.42 -51.44
CA VAL A 324 49.51 2.46 -51.80
C VAL A 324 49.77 3.44 -52.94
N ARG A 325 48.88 3.53 -53.94
CA ARG A 325 48.96 4.53 -55.02
C ARG A 325 48.77 5.95 -54.49
N ALA A 326 47.88 6.16 -53.52
CA ALA A 326 47.73 7.44 -52.82
C ALA A 326 48.97 7.77 -51.95
N PHE A 327 49.57 6.77 -51.30
CA PHE A 327 50.78 6.91 -50.49
C PHE A 327 51.95 7.37 -51.38
N ARG A 328 52.14 6.72 -52.53
CA ARG A 328 53.15 7.11 -53.53
C ARG A 328 52.95 8.54 -54.06
N ARG A 329 51.70 9.04 -54.16
CA ARG A 329 51.40 10.44 -54.52
C ARG A 329 51.80 11.41 -53.41
N LEU A 330 51.34 11.17 -52.17
CA LEU A 330 51.47 12.09 -51.05
C LEU A 330 52.89 12.12 -50.47
N PHE A 331 53.50 10.96 -50.28
CA PHE A 331 54.82 10.81 -49.67
C PHE A 331 55.97 10.84 -50.70
N GLY A 332 55.69 11.08 -51.99
CA GLY A 332 56.67 11.02 -53.07
C GLY A 332 57.87 11.97 -52.93
N SER A 333 57.74 13.05 -52.16
CA SER A 333 58.82 13.99 -51.80
C SER A 333 59.68 13.55 -50.60
N LEU A 334 59.27 12.49 -49.90
CA LEU A 334 59.93 11.92 -48.72
C LEU A 334 60.57 10.55 -48.99
N LEU A 335 60.27 9.92 -50.13
CA LEU A 335 60.87 8.65 -50.53
C LEU A 335 62.33 8.84 -50.97
N PRO A 336 63.23 7.87 -50.69
CA PRO A 336 64.62 7.95 -51.12
C PRO A 336 64.74 7.87 -52.65
N PRO A 337 65.74 8.56 -53.26
CA PRO A 337 65.99 8.44 -54.69
C PRO A 337 66.43 7.00 -55.06
N PRO A 338 66.13 6.55 -56.29
CA PRO A 338 66.46 5.19 -56.72
C PRO A 338 67.98 4.95 -56.67
N LYS A 339 68.40 3.93 -55.91
CA LYS A 339 69.81 3.55 -55.72
C LYS A 339 70.55 3.18 -57.03
N ASN A 340 69.81 3.05 -58.14
CA ASN A 340 70.30 2.64 -59.47
C ASN A 340 70.41 3.79 -60.51
N GLY A 341 70.46 5.05 -60.09
CA GLY A 341 70.98 6.17 -60.91
C GLY A 341 70.18 6.61 -62.16
N HIS A 342 69.04 5.99 -62.46
CA HIS A 342 68.20 6.35 -63.61
C HIS A 342 67.24 7.49 -63.26
N THR A 343 67.53 8.71 -63.71
CA THR A 343 66.62 9.85 -63.60
C THR A 343 65.56 9.81 -64.72
N GLY A 344 64.43 9.19 -64.44
CA GLY A 344 63.28 9.09 -65.34
C GLY A 344 61.97 8.83 -64.59
N ALA A 345 60.83 9.02 -65.25
CA ALA A 345 59.50 8.90 -64.61
C ALA A 345 59.17 7.48 -64.11
N ASP A 346 59.74 6.45 -64.76
CA ASP A 346 59.56 5.04 -64.42
C ASP A 346 60.62 4.50 -63.43
N ALA A 347 61.24 5.38 -62.63
CA ALA A 347 62.11 4.95 -61.54
C ALA A 347 61.33 4.14 -60.50
N ALA A 348 61.77 2.91 -60.22
CA ALA A 348 61.14 2.03 -59.23
C ALA A 348 61.24 2.64 -57.82
N LEU A 349 60.12 3.21 -57.36
CA LEU A 349 59.96 3.79 -56.03
C LEU A 349 59.71 2.66 -55.02
N ALA A 350 60.79 2.07 -54.53
CA ALA A 350 60.76 1.08 -53.47
C ALA A 350 60.96 1.73 -52.09
N LEU A 351 60.17 1.31 -51.10
CA LEU A 351 60.25 1.73 -49.71
C LEU A 351 61.03 0.69 -48.90
N ASP A 352 62.12 1.09 -48.24
CA ASP A 352 62.78 0.27 -47.23
C ASP A 352 62.31 0.64 -45.80
N GLU A 353 62.60 -0.26 -44.85
CA GLU A 353 62.13 -0.16 -43.46
C GLU A 353 62.65 1.12 -42.77
N ASP A 354 63.90 1.50 -43.05
CA ASP A 354 64.50 2.74 -42.54
C ASP A 354 63.78 4.00 -43.07
N ALA A 355 63.43 4.04 -44.37
CA ALA A 355 62.64 5.14 -44.93
C ALA A 355 61.21 5.18 -44.37
N TRP A 356 60.60 4.04 -44.09
CA TRP A 356 59.29 3.97 -43.43
C TRP A 356 59.34 4.52 -42.00
N HIS A 357 60.33 4.10 -41.19
CA HIS A 357 60.54 4.65 -39.85
C HIS A 357 60.94 6.13 -39.87
N ALA A 358 61.66 6.61 -40.90
CA ALA A 358 61.93 8.04 -41.08
C ALA A 358 60.65 8.85 -41.40
N ILE A 359 59.73 8.30 -42.19
CA ILE A 359 58.41 8.90 -42.44
C ILE A 359 57.60 8.95 -41.14
N GLN A 360 57.48 7.83 -40.40
CA GLN A 360 56.80 7.80 -39.09
C GLN A 360 57.39 8.84 -38.12
N SER A 361 58.73 8.93 -38.03
CA SER A 361 59.44 9.89 -37.18
C SER A 361 59.14 11.35 -37.55
N ARG A 362 59.04 11.65 -38.84
CA ARG A 362 58.71 13.01 -39.34
C ARG A 362 57.27 13.40 -39.04
N PHE A 363 56.34 12.45 -38.95
CA PHE A 363 54.96 12.70 -38.54
C PHE A 363 54.74 12.64 -37.01
N ALA A 364 55.70 12.18 -36.21
CA ALA A 364 55.56 12.08 -34.76
C ALA A 364 55.23 13.40 -34.04
N PRO A 365 55.76 14.59 -34.42
CA PRO A 365 55.34 15.86 -33.82
C PRO A 365 53.86 16.18 -34.08
N TYR A 366 53.38 15.89 -35.31
CA TYR A 366 51.98 16.07 -35.70
C TYR A 366 51.06 15.07 -34.96
N ALA A 367 51.53 13.83 -34.75
CA ALA A 367 50.84 12.83 -33.94
C ALA A 367 50.62 13.30 -32.49
N VAL A 368 51.67 13.83 -31.85
CA VAL A 368 51.63 14.37 -30.49
C VAL A 368 50.68 15.57 -30.39
N LEU A 369 50.66 16.42 -31.42
CA LEU A 369 49.79 17.59 -31.49
C LEU A 369 48.32 17.20 -31.67
N LEU A 370 47.99 16.24 -32.53
CA LEU A 370 46.63 15.72 -32.65
C LEU A 370 46.16 15.01 -31.37
N ALA A 371 47.06 14.34 -30.65
CA ALA A 371 46.76 13.74 -29.35
C ALA A 371 46.46 14.76 -28.24
N GLN A 372 46.73 16.07 -28.46
CA GLN A 372 46.37 17.17 -27.57
C GLN A 372 44.98 17.76 -27.85
N LYS A 373 44.18 17.18 -28.76
CA LYS A 373 42.77 17.60 -28.97
C LYS A 373 42.01 17.56 -27.63
N PRO A 374 41.29 18.62 -27.24
CA PRO A 374 40.45 18.61 -26.04
C PRO A 374 39.42 17.47 -26.07
N LYS A 375 39.22 16.83 -24.91
CA LYS A 375 38.28 15.71 -24.73
C LYS A 375 37.12 16.14 -23.83
N PHE A 376 35.94 15.62 -24.12
CA PHE A 376 34.68 16.06 -23.52
C PHE A 376 33.96 14.90 -22.81
N SER A 377 33.16 15.19 -21.79
CA SER A 377 32.28 14.19 -21.17
C SER A 377 31.15 13.83 -22.13
N ARG A 378 31.07 12.56 -22.57
CA ARG A 378 29.91 12.02 -23.28
C ARG A 378 28.94 11.31 -22.32
N ALA A 379 27.69 11.16 -22.72
CA ALA A 379 26.74 10.28 -22.07
C ALA A 379 27.24 8.81 -22.03
N PRO A 380 26.90 8.02 -20.99
CA PRO A 380 26.97 6.56 -21.02
C PRO A 380 26.12 5.97 -22.16
N GLU A 381 26.48 4.78 -22.66
CA GLU A 381 25.77 4.11 -23.78
C GLU A 381 24.43 3.47 -23.33
N ASP A 382 24.21 3.39 -22.02
CA ASP A 382 23.03 2.89 -21.33
C ASP A 382 22.16 3.98 -20.69
N ALA A 383 22.48 5.27 -20.88
CA ALA A 383 21.77 6.39 -20.26
C ALA A 383 20.43 6.72 -20.97
N ASP A 384 19.40 7.02 -20.18
CA ASP A 384 18.05 7.36 -20.66
C ASP A 384 18.05 8.60 -21.58
N PRO A 385 17.49 8.51 -22.80
CA PRO A 385 17.49 9.62 -23.76
C PRO A 385 16.47 10.70 -23.39
N PHE A 386 16.91 11.96 -23.40
CA PHE A 386 16.06 13.14 -23.27
C PHE A 386 15.86 13.82 -24.63
N SER A 387 14.60 14.16 -24.93
CA SER A 387 14.26 14.97 -26.10
C SER A 387 13.05 15.87 -25.79
N ALA A 388 13.10 17.10 -26.28
CA ALA A 388 12.04 18.09 -26.18
C ALA A 388 11.99 18.92 -27.47
N HIS A 389 10.86 19.61 -27.71
CA HIS A 389 10.74 20.46 -28.89
C HIS A 389 11.74 21.63 -28.84
N ASP A 390 12.33 21.97 -29.97
CA ASP A 390 13.41 22.96 -30.13
C ASP A 390 14.66 22.75 -29.24
N GLN A 391 14.87 21.55 -28.67
CA GLN A 391 16.08 21.22 -27.91
C GLN A 391 16.96 20.18 -28.65
N PRO A 392 18.29 20.21 -28.45
CA PRO A 392 19.15 19.14 -28.93
C PRO A 392 18.83 17.80 -28.23
N PRO A 393 19.12 16.66 -28.87
CA PRO A 393 19.02 15.35 -28.21
C PRO A 393 20.12 15.20 -27.17
N LEU A 394 19.74 14.84 -25.94
CA LEU A 394 20.61 14.69 -24.77
C LEU A 394 20.34 13.34 -24.10
N ALA A 395 21.11 13.00 -23.07
CA ALA A 395 20.78 11.91 -22.15
C ALA A 395 20.70 12.42 -20.71
N LEU A 396 20.00 11.72 -19.83
CA LEU A 396 19.99 12.03 -18.40
C LEU A 396 21.35 11.70 -17.76
N ALA A 397 21.81 12.60 -16.88
CA ALA A 397 23.05 12.38 -16.13
C ALA A 397 22.82 11.44 -14.93
N PRO A 398 23.78 10.55 -14.60
CA PRO A 398 23.74 9.80 -13.34
C PRO A 398 23.91 10.75 -12.14
N ASP A 399 23.36 10.40 -10.98
CA ASP A 399 23.29 11.28 -9.79
C ASP A 399 24.63 11.69 -9.15
N ASN A 400 25.77 11.22 -9.70
CA ASN A 400 27.11 11.50 -9.21
C ASN A 400 27.99 12.20 -10.26
N ASP A 401 27.39 13.02 -11.13
CA ASP A 401 28.13 13.86 -12.09
C ASP A 401 28.96 14.94 -11.38
N SER A 402 30.24 15.06 -11.75
CA SER A 402 31.19 15.95 -11.09
C SER A 402 30.95 17.45 -11.34
N LEU A 403 30.11 17.80 -12.31
CA LEU A 403 29.68 19.18 -12.60
C LEU A 403 28.21 19.43 -12.18
N GLY A 404 27.59 18.48 -11.47
CA GLY A 404 26.20 18.60 -10.99
C GLY A 404 25.14 18.60 -12.10
N ARG A 405 25.52 18.28 -13.34
CA ARG A 405 24.63 18.33 -14.52
C ARG A 405 23.46 17.36 -14.38
N LYS A 406 22.36 17.67 -15.04
CA LYS A 406 21.22 16.74 -15.21
C LYS A 406 21.04 16.25 -16.64
N PHE A 407 21.70 16.89 -17.62
CA PHE A 407 21.73 16.45 -19.00
C PHE A 407 23.18 16.32 -19.51
N LEU A 408 23.49 15.24 -20.21
CA LEU A 408 24.78 14.96 -20.86
C LEU A 408 24.67 14.98 -22.38
N PRO A 409 25.72 15.41 -23.10
CA PRO A 409 25.73 15.42 -24.56
C PRO A 409 26.03 14.03 -25.13
N LEU A 410 25.36 13.70 -26.25
CA LEU A 410 25.55 12.41 -26.93
C LEU A 410 26.85 12.35 -27.76
N GLY A 411 27.22 13.45 -28.43
CA GLY A 411 28.36 13.51 -29.35
C GLY A 411 29.12 14.84 -29.31
N PRO A 412 29.70 15.23 -28.15
CA PRO A 412 30.28 16.56 -27.97
C PRO A 412 31.48 16.85 -28.87
N GLU A 413 32.33 15.85 -29.16
CA GLU A 413 33.45 16.04 -30.10
C GLU A 413 32.98 16.31 -31.53
N GLU A 414 31.86 15.70 -31.97
CA GLU A 414 31.31 15.95 -33.30
C GLU A 414 30.63 17.33 -33.37
N ALA A 415 29.96 17.76 -32.29
CA ALA A 415 29.42 19.12 -32.19
C ALA A 415 30.54 20.17 -32.31
N VAL A 416 31.66 19.98 -31.60
CA VAL A 416 32.84 20.85 -31.67
C VAL A 416 33.55 20.84 -33.03
N ASP A 417 33.65 19.67 -33.68
CA ASP A 417 34.32 19.55 -34.98
C ASP A 417 33.48 20.16 -36.13
N ARG A 418 32.15 20.26 -35.96
CA ARG A 418 31.25 20.93 -36.92
C ARG A 418 31.30 22.46 -36.88
N LEU A 419 31.70 23.08 -35.76
CA LEU A 419 31.79 24.54 -35.65
C LEU A 419 32.89 25.11 -36.54
N SER A 420 32.56 26.06 -37.41
CA SER A 420 33.56 26.86 -38.13
C SER A 420 34.39 27.73 -37.17
N ASP A 421 35.52 28.25 -37.63
CA ASP A 421 36.30 29.20 -36.84
C ASP A 421 35.57 30.56 -36.67
N GLU A 422 34.68 30.92 -37.59
CA GLU A 422 33.87 32.14 -37.51
C GLU A 422 32.77 32.02 -36.44
N GLU A 423 32.10 30.87 -36.36
CA GLU A 423 31.14 30.55 -35.27
C GLU A 423 31.85 30.44 -33.92
N LEU A 424 33.04 29.82 -33.88
CA LEU A 424 33.84 29.70 -32.66
C LEU A 424 34.25 31.07 -32.10
N ASP A 425 34.67 31.99 -32.97
CA ASP A 425 35.03 33.37 -32.58
C ASP A 425 33.80 34.21 -32.19
N ALA A 426 32.62 33.95 -32.78
CA ALA A 426 31.36 34.58 -32.40
C ALA A 426 30.84 34.09 -31.03
N LEU A 427 30.93 32.79 -30.76
CA LEU A 427 30.60 32.18 -29.46
C LEU A 427 31.53 32.67 -28.33
N LEU A 428 32.79 32.92 -28.65
CA LEU A 428 33.80 33.48 -27.73
C LEU A 428 33.79 35.02 -27.67
N SER A 429 32.87 35.71 -28.34
CA SER A 429 32.84 37.17 -28.34
C SER A 429 32.43 37.73 -26.95
N PRO A 430 33.01 38.86 -26.51
CA PRO A 430 32.64 39.49 -25.24
C PRO A 430 31.19 40.00 -25.25
N ALA A 431 30.64 40.34 -26.43
CA ALA A 431 29.24 40.73 -26.56
C ALA A 431 28.28 39.57 -26.29
N THR A 432 28.65 38.34 -26.68
CA THR A 432 27.88 37.11 -26.37
C THR A 432 27.93 36.80 -24.88
N GLU A 433 29.08 37.01 -24.24
CA GLU A 433 29.30 36.84 -22.80
C GLU A 433 28.51 37.85 -21.96
N GLU A 434 28.64 39.16 -22.24
CA GLU A 434 27.90 40.22 -21.55
C GLU A 434 26.37 40.05 -21.74
N ALA A 435 25.93 39.62 -22.93
CA ALA A 435 24.53 39.34 -23.18
C ALA A 435 24.01 38.12 -22.40
N PHE A 436 24.75 37.00 -22.37
CA PHE A 436 24.37 35.83 -21.57
C PHE A 436 24.38 36.15 -20.07
N ALA A 437 25.38 36.86 -19.57
CA ALA A 437 25.43 37.32 -18.19
C ALA A 437 24.22 38.21 -17.84
N ALA A 438 23.82 39.12 -18.72
CA ALA A 438 22.61 39.93 -18.53
C ALA A 438 21.29 39.13 -18.58
N TYR A 439 21.27 37.94 -19.20
CA TYR A 439 20.16 36.98 -19.08
C TYR A 439 20.17 36.24 -17.74
N VAL A 440 21.34 35.82 -17.25
CA VAL A 440 21.48 35.19 -15.91
C VAL A 440 21.14 36.20 -14.80
N ASP A 441 21.61 37.44 -14.88
CA ASP A 441 21.27 38.51 -13.92
C ASP A 441 19.76 38.84 -13.94
N ARG A 442 19.12 38.78 -15.12
CA ARG A 442 17.66 38.90 -15.24
C ARG A 442 16.92 37.74 -14.60
N ASP A 443 17.44 36.52 -14.73
CA ASP A 443 16.84 35.37 -14.07
C ASP A 443 17.00 35.45 -12.56
N LEU A 444 18.21 35.67 -12.04
CA LEU A 444 18.49 35.80 -10.60
C LEU A 444 17.74 36.97 -9.94
N ALA A 445 17.32 37.98 -10.70
CA ALA A 445 16.45 39.06 -10.25
C ALA A 445 14.94 38.73 -10.29
N ALA A 446 14.55 37.62 -10.93
CA ALA A 446 13.17 37.13 -10.98
C ALA A 446 12.78 36.40 -9.68
N PRO A 447 11.47 36.27 -9.39
CA PRO A 447 11.00 35.57 -8.21
C PRO A 447 11.23 34.06 -8.33
N ARG A 448 12.03 33.49 -7.42
CA ARG A 448 12.24 32.05 -7.32
C ARG A 448 10.92 31.28 -7.34
N MET A 449 10.70 30.51 -8.40
CA MET A 449 9.58 29.59 -8.55
C MET A 449 9.54 28.59 -7.39
N ASP A 450 10.68 28.03 -7.04
CA ASP A 450 10.88 27.25 -5.81
C ASP A 450 10.41 27.98 -4.54
N ALA A 451 10.65 29.29 -4.38
CA ALA A 451 10.21 30.04 -3.20
C ALA A 451 8.68 30.28 -3.18
N LEU A 452 8.04 30.37 -4.35
CA LEU A 452 6.57 30.41 -4.46
C LEU A 452 5.94 29.03 -4.21
N ARG A 453 6.61 27.96 -4.64
CA ARG A 453 6.25 26.55 -4.41
C ARG A 453 6.38 26.19 -2.92
N ASP A 454 7.47 26.60 -2.28
CA ASP A 454 7.69 26.50 -0.84
C ASP A 454 6.64 27.33 -0.05
N LEU A 455 6.19 28.48 -0.57
CA LEU A 455 5.14 29.28 0.05
C LEU A 455 3.75 28.62 -0.03
N GLU A 456 3.35 28.08 -1.19
CA GLU A 456 2.10 27.31 -1.29
C GLU A 456 2.12 26.09 -0.36
N LYS A 457 3.25 25.35 -0.35
CA LYS A 457 3.51 24.27 0.61
C LYS A 457 3.37 24.74 2.06
N LEU A 458 3.93 25.90 2.42
CA LEU A 458 3.84 26.43 3.77
C LEU A 458 2.40 26.80 4.15
N VAL A 459 1.62 27.39 3.24
CA VAL A 459 0.21 27.73 3.50
C VAL A 459 -0.62 26.45 3.71
N LEU A 460 -0.42 25.41 2.89
CA LEU A 460 -1.07 24.11 3.05
C LEU A 460 -0.74 23.47 4.41
N LEU A 461 0.54 23.40 4.76
CA LEU A 461 0.99 22.84 6.04
C LEU A 461 0.51 23.68 7.23
N HIS A 462 0.50 25.01 7.12
CA HIS A 462 0.00 25.90 8.19
C HIS A 462 -1.48 25.66 8.51
N ALA A 463 -2.32 25.47 7.50
CA ALA A 463 -3.75 25.20 7.70
C ALA A 463 -3.99 23.78 8.29
N ASN A 464 -3.23 22.79 7.84
CA ASN A 464 -3.61 21.38 7.96
C ASN A 464 -2.69 20.50 8.82
N LEU A 465 -1.39 20.78 8.91
CA LEU A 465 -0.39 19.87 9.51
C LEU A 465 -0.63 19.60 11.00
N TYR A 466 -1.06 20.61 11.78
CA TYR A 466 -1.43 20.40 13.20
C TYR A 466 -2.54 19.36 13.34
N THR A 467 -3.56 19.41 12.47
CA THR A 467 -4.67 18.47 12.46
C THR A 467 -4.19 17.07 12.09
N LEU A 468 -3.33 16.92 11.08
CA LEU A 468 -2.74 15.61 10.75
C LEU A 468 -1.92 15.05 11.92
N LEU A 469 -1.02 15.85 12.51
CA LEU A 469 -0.20 15.43 13.66
C LEU A 469 -1.05 14.96 14.84
N MET A 470 -2.08 15.71 15.21
CA MET A 470 -3.01 15.30 16.28
C MET A 470 -3.82 14.05 15.93
N ASN A 471 -4.02 13.74 14.65
CA ASN A 471 -4.69 12.52 14.18
C ASN A 471 -3.74 11.35 13.85
N PHE A 472 -2.43 11.53 14.01
CA PHE A 472 -1.42 10.52 13.70
C PHE A 472 -0.57 10.15 14.92
N VAL A 473 -0.08 11.16 15.65
CA VAL A 473 0.74 10.98 16.85
C VAL A 473 -0.11 10.56 18.06
N SER A 474 -1.27 11.18 18.28
CA SER A 474 -2.02 11.05 19.55
C SER A 474 -3.52 10.72 19.44
N PHE A 475 -4.10 10.74 18.23
CA PHE A 475 -5.54 10.61 17.97
C PHE A 475 -6.39 11.59 18.82
N ALA A 476 -5.86 12.79 19.10
CA ALA A 476 -6.50 13.74 20.01
C ALA A 476 -7.91 14.16 19.54
N ASP A 477 -8.10 14.43 18.25
CA ASP A 477 -9.43 14.79 17.69
C ASP A 477 -10.44 13.63 17.68
N PHE A 478 -10.02 12.38 17.93
CA PHE A 478 -10.93 11.25 18.18
C PHE A 478 -11.35 11.20 19.65
N TYR A 479 -10.45 11.56 20.57
CA TYR A 479 -10.67 11.48 22.02
C TYR A 479 -11.26 12.77 22.64
N GLU A 480 -11.14 13.93 21.99
CA GLU A 480 -11.75 15.19 22.43
C GLU A 480 -13.21 15.34 21.96
N PRO A 481 -14.19 15.49 22.88
CA PRO A 481 -15.60 15.61 22.51
C PRO A 481 -15.91 16.85 21.67
N GLY A 482 -16.45 16.63 20.47
CA GLY A 482 -16.89 17.69 19.55
C GLY A 482 -16.02 17.83 18.31
N ASN A 483 -14.76 17.40 18.37
CA ASN A 483 -13.90 17.30 17.19
C ASN A 483 -14.28 16.06 16.36
N ARG A 484 -13.79 15.99 15.12
CA ARG A 484 -13.88 14.80 14.26
C ARG A 484 -12.46 14.44 13.81
N ALA A 485 -12.11 13.17 13.94
CA ALA A 485 -10.85 12.66 13.44
C ALA A 485 -10.88 12.41 11.93
N ILE A 486 -9.73 12.52 11.26
CA ILE A 486 -9.62 12.50 9.78
C ILE A 486 -10.01 11.15 9.14
N PHE A 487 -10.20 10.09 9.93
CA PHE A 487 -10.69 8.78 9.47
C PHE A 487 -12.21 8.57 9.67
N LEU A 488 -12.94 9.58 10.15
CA LEU A 488 -14.38 9.50 10.43
C LEU A 488 -15.21 10.06 9.27
N ALA A 489 -15.64 9.18 8.35
CA ALA A 489 -16.37 9.54 7.13
C ALA A 489 -17.73 10.24 7.36
N GLY A 490 -18.35 10.07 8.52
CA GLY A 490 -19.66 10.66 8.82
C GLY A 490 -20.46 9.91 9.90
N THR A 491 -21.79 10.03 9.85
CA THR A 491 -22.72 9.45 10.83
C THR A 491 -23.78 8.58 10.15
N LEU A 492 -23.88 7.31 10.57
CA LEU A 492 -24.91 6.38 10.11
C LEU A 492 -26.13 6.40 11.05
N TYR A 493 -27.32 6.67 10.49
CA TYR A 493 -28.61 6.60 11.17
C TYR A 493 -29.34 5.29 10.80
N ILE A 494 -29.48 4.38 11.77
CA ILE A 494 -30.14 3.08 11.59
C ILE A 494 -30.79 2.64 12.90
N ASP A 495 -31.95 1.99 12.83
CA ASP A 495 -32.65 1.38 13.97
C ASP A 495 -32.86 2.29 15.20
N SER A 496 -33.24 3.56 14.99
CA SER A 496 -33.37 4.59 16.04
C SER A 496 -32.08 4.92 16.81
N ARG A 497 -30.90 4.64 16.24
CA ARG A 497 -29.60 5.13 16.71
C ARG A 497 -28.91 5.97 15.64
N SER A 498 -27.97 6.81 16.07
CA SER A 498 -26.88 7.31 15.24
C SER A 498 -25.56 6.71 15.69
N CYS A 499 -24.69 6.34 14.73
CA CYS A 499 -23.34 5.84 14.97
C CYS A 499 -22.36 6.82 14.33
N SER A 500 -21.48 7.46 15.12
CA SER A 500 -20.51 8.46 14.61
C SER A 500 -19.14 7.88 14.31
N LEU A 501 -18.82 6.67 14.79
CA LEU A 501 -17.65 5.93 14.36
C LEU A 501 -17.96 5.18 13.06
N CYS A 502 -17.83 5.89 11.93
CA CYS A 502 -17.92 5.34 10.57
C CYS A 502 -16.59 5.55 9.82
N VAL A 503 -16.03 4.48 9.24
CA VAL A 503 -14.76 4.50 8.49
C VAL A 503 -15.01 4.00 7.05
N HIS A 504 -14.26 4.50 6.07
CA HIS A 504 -14.31 4.02 4.68
C HIS A 504 -13.77 2.59 4.55
N VAL A 505 -14.28 1.81 3.59
CA VAL A 505 -13.88 0.41 3.36
C VAL A 505 -13.87 0.05 1.88
N ASP A 506 -12.72 -0.41 1.37
CA ASP A 506 -12.59 -0.89 -0.02
C ASP A 506 -13.17 -2.32 -0.19
N ASP A 507 -12.58 -3.32 0.48
CA ASP A 507 -13.10 -4.71 0.51
C ASP A 507 -13.64 -5.08 1.90
N VAL A 508 -14.96 -5.24 1.99
CA VAL A 508 -15.68 -5.74 3.17
C VAL A 508 -15.11 -7.07 3.69
N ASN A 509 -14.67 -7.98 2.82
CA ASN A 509 -14.21 -9.30 3.22
C ASN A 509 -12.80 -9.29 3.82
N ALA A 510 -11.86 -8.52 3.25
CA ALA A 510 -10.60 -8.20 3.89
C ALA A 510 -10.81 -7.50 5.22
N HIS A 511 -11.64 -6.46 5.24
CA HIS A 511 -11.86 -5.64 6.42
C HIS A 511 -12.42 -6.45 7.60
N VAL A 512 -13.40 -7.33 7.35
CA VAL A 512 -13.99 -8.20 8.40
C VAL A 512 -12.95 -9.14 9.04
N ARG A 513 -11.97 -9.65 8.27
CA ARG A 513 -10.95 -10.59 8.80
C ARG A 513 -10.09 -9.95 9.89
N LEU A 514 -9.67 -8.70 9.70
CA LEU A 514 -8.87 -7.95 10.67
C LEU A 514 -9.77 -7.30 11.74
N ALA A 515 -10.81 -6.57 11.33
CA ALA A 515 -11.66 -5.79 12.23
C ALA A 515 -12.46 -6.62 13.23
N THR A 516 -12.62 -7.94 13.05
CA THR A 516 -13.19 -8.84 14.06
C THR A 516 -12.39 -8.80 15.39
N GLN A 517 -11.09 -8.48 15.33
CA GLN A 517 -10.22 -8.38 16.51
C GLN A 517 -10.50 -7.14 17.38
N SER A 518 -11.14 -6.10 16.83
CA SER A 518 -11.52 -4.86 17.55
C SER A 518 -12.47 -5.07 18.75
N HIS A 519 -13.16 -6.22 18.78
CA HIS A 519 -14.28 -6.52 19.67
C HIS A 519 -15.47 -5.53 19.61
N LEU A 520 -15.52 -4.66 18.59
CA LEU A 520 -16.65 -3.81 18.28
C LEU A 520 -17.74 -4.61 17.55
N CYS A 521 -19.00 -4.17 17.65
CA CYS A 521 -20.07 -4.65 16.79
C CYS A 521 -20.07 -3.79 15.53
N LEU A 522 -19.87 -4.39 14.34
CA LEU A 522 -19.64 -3.63 13.10
C LEU A 522 -20.77 -3.86 12.10
N LEU A 523 -21.21 -2.77 11.48
CA LEU A 523 -22.25 -2.71 10.46
C LEU A 523 -21.59 -2.25 9.16
N TYR A 524 -21.54 -3.13 8.16
CA TYR A 524 -21.01 -2.80 6.84
C TYR A 524 -22.16 -2.38 5.93
N CYS A 525 -22.14 -1.14 5.45
CA CYS A 525 -23.21 -0.57 4.64
C CYS A 525 -22.69 -0.11 3.28
N LEU A 526 -23.41 -0.48 2.22
CA LEU A 526 -23.29 0.17 0.92
C LEU A 526 -24.11 1.46 0.97
N CYS A 527 -23.46 2.60 0.72
CA CYS A 527 -24.09 3.91 0.63
C CYS A 527 -24.15 4.34 -0.84
N VAL A 528 -25.30 4.85 -1.27
CA VAL A 528 -25.54 5.33 -2.64
C VAL A 528 -26.10 6.74 -2.58
N ARG A 529 -25.59 7.62 -3.45
CA ARG A 529 -26.11 8.97 -3.67
C ARG A 529 -26.27 9.20 -5.16
N LYS A 530 -27.28 9.97 -5.54
CA LYS A 530 -27.46 10.48 -6.91
C LYS A 530 -27.18 11.97 -6.88
N ASP A 531 -26.15 12.40 -7.60
CA ASP A 531 -25.82 13.82 -7.73
C ASP A 531 -26.83 14.54 -8.63
N ALA A 532 -26.88 15.87 -8.59
CA ALA A 532 -27.82 16.68 -9.37
C ALA A 532 -27.71 16.47 -10.91
N SER A 533 -26.59 15.90 -11.38
CA SER A 533 -26.34 15.48 -12.76
C SER A 533 -26.94 14.10 -13.11
N GLY A 534 -27.57 13.42 -12.16
CA GLY A 534 -28.07 12.05 -12.31
C GLY A 534 -27.01 10.95 -12.17
N LYS A 535 -25.73 11.31 -11.93
CA LYS A 535 -24.65 10.36 -11.73
C LYS A 535 -24.80 9.66 -10.36
N GLU A 536 -24.70 8.34 -10.35
CA GLU A 536 -24.65 7.55 -9.12
C GLU A 536 -23.22 7.52 -8.56
N HIS A 537 -23.11 7.83 -7.27
CA HIS A 537 -21.90 7.71 -6.47
C HIS A 537 -22.14 6.64 -5.42
N THR A 538 -21.20 5.70 -5.30
CA THR A 538 -21.26 4.59 -4.34
C THR A 538 -20.06 4.64 -3.42
N ALA A 539 -20.28 4.34 -2.14
CA ALA A 539 -19.24 4.25 -1.11
C ALA A 539 -19.59 3.14 -0.13
N THR A 540 -18.59 2.42 0.39
CA THR A 540 -18.81 1.39 1.41
C THR A 540 -18.19 1.83 2.73
N ILE A 541 -18.93 1.67 3.82
CA ILE A 541 -18.51 2.09 5.16
C ILE A 541 -18.63 0.96 6.18
N ALA A 542 -17.76 0.98 7.19
CA ALA A 542 -17.92 0.23 8.44
C ALA A 542 -18.32 1.19 9.56
N ALA A 543 -19.54 1.04 10.07
CA ALA A 543 -20.05 1.77 11.23
C ALA A 543 -19.98 0.90 12.50
N ALA A 544 -19.40 1.43 13.58
CA ALA A 544 -19.26 0.72 14.85
C ALA A 544 -20.42 1.03 15.81
N LEU A 545 -21.23 0.02 16.11
CA LEU A 545 -22.34 0.10 17.05
C LEU A 545 -21.83 -0.21 18.47
N THR A 546 -21.70 0.83 19.29
CA THR A 546 -21.01 0.75 20.60
C THR A 546 -21.95 0.83 21.81
N ALA A 547 -23.19 1.25 21.62
CA ALA A 547 -24.27 1.28 22.61
C ALA A 547 -25.62 0.76 22.05
N GLY A 548 -26.56 0.43 22.94
CA GLY A 548 -27.88 -0.12 22.57
C GLY A 548 -27.95 -1.65 22.58
N LYS A 549 -28.69 -2.22 21.61
CA LYS A 549 -28.91 -3.67 21.38
C LYS A 549 -28.59 -4.08 19.94
N ALA A 550 -28.25 -5.34 19.68
CA ALA A 550 -27.98 -5.85 18.33
C ALA A 550 -29.16 -6.58 17.63
N ASP A 551 -30.28 -6.80 18.32
CA ASP A 551 -31.27 -7.82 17.95
C ASP A 551 -31.85 -7.64 16.52
N ASP A 552 -32.41 -6.47 16.22
CA ASP A 552 -33.17 -6.17 14.99
C ASP A 552 -32.32 -5.80 13.76
N LEU A 553 -31.01 -6.07 13.79
CA LEU A 553 -30.07 -5.72 12.72
C LEU A 553 -29.86 -6.91 11.77
N ILE A 554 -30.57 -6.86 10.64
CA ILE A 554 -30.64 -7.90 9.60
C ILE A 554 -30.09 -7.32 8.28
N GLU A 555 -29.37 -8.14 7.54
CA GLU A 555 -28.80 -7.79 6.23
C GLU A 555 -29.94 -7.44 5.23
N GLY A 556 -29.70 -6.45 4.37
CA GLY A 556 -30.72 -5.81 3.52
C GLY A 556 -31.51 -4.68 4.19
N ARG A 557 -31.33 -4.40 5.49
CA ARG A 557 -32.01 -3.28 6.17
C ARG A 557 -31.45 -1.93 5.72
N HIS A 558 -32.33 -1.00 5.36
CA HIS A 558 -31.96 0.37 5.00
C HIS A 558 -31.73 1.27 6.22
N GLY A 559 -30.93 2.31 6.03
CA GLY A 559 -30.69 3.45 6.92
C GLY A 559 -30.21 4.66 6.13
N VAL A 560 -29.94 5.79 6.78
CA VAL A 560 -29.40 6.99 6.13
C VAL A 560 -28.00 7.25 6.64
N PHE A 561 -27.02 7.36 5.75
CA PHE A 561 -25.68 7.85 6.08
C PHE A 561 -25.60 9.35 5.77
N VAL A 562 -24.97 10.12 6.65
CA VAL A 562 -24.73 11.56 6.46
C VAL A 562 -23.23 11.81 6.55
N ASP A 563 -22.65 12.31 5.46
CA ASP A 563 -21.22 12.60 5.38
C ASP A 563 -20.82 13.88 6.16
N ASN A 564 -19.52 14.19 6.21
CA ASN A 564 -19.05 15.40 6.89
C ASN A 564 -19.47 16.71 6.21
N ALA A 565 -19.79 16.69 4.91
CA ALA A 565 -20.38 17.82 4.19
C ALA A 565 -21.89 17.98 4.45
N GLY A 566 -22.49 17.10 5.28
CA GLY A 566 -23.90 17.15 5.66
C GLY A 566 -24.85 16.57 4.61
N GLN A 567 -24.33 15.89 3.58
CA GLN A 567 -25.14 15.34 2.49
C GLN A 567 -25.63 13.94 2.86
N ALA A 568 -26.87 13.62 2.50
CA ALA A 568 -27.50 12.35 2.82
C ALA A 568 -27.29 11.31 1.71
N TRP A 569 -27.01 10.08 2.12
CA TRP A 569 -26.81 8.90 1.27
C TRP A 569 -27.78 7.81 1.71
N ASP A 570 -28.42 7.14 0.75
CA ASP A 570 -29.23 5.96 1.00
C ASP A 570 -28.30 4.78 1.31
N SER A 571 -28.37 4.25 2.53
CA SER A 571 -27.49 3.17 2.98
C SER A 571 -28.24 1.86 3.14
N THR A 572 -27.62 0.75 2.74
CA THR A 572 -28.17 -0.60 2.86
C THR A 572 -27.16 -1.52 3.55
N LEU A 573 -27.59 -2.16 4.64
CA LEU A 573 -26.76 -3.00 5.51
C LEU A 573 -26.38 -4.31 4.78
N LEU A 574 -25.13 -4.43 4.35
CA LEU A 574 -24.59 -5.61 3.68
C LEU A 574 -24.30 -6.75 4.66
N ARG A 575 -23.69 -6.44 5.82
CA ARG A 575 -23.16 -7.45 6.74
C ARG A 575 -23.05 -6.97 8.18
N VAL A 576 -23.29 -7.87 9.14
CA VAL A 576 -23.21 -7.57 10.59
C VAL A 576 -22.19 -8.46 11.30
N VAL A 577 -21.15 -7.87 11.91
CA VAL A 577 -20.22 -8.56 12.81
C VAL A 577 -20.69 -8.38 14.25
N ARG A 578 -21.37 -9.40 14.80
CA ARG A 578 -22.01 -9.34 16.13
C ARG A 578 -21.02 -9.59 17.28
N ASN A 579 -20.68 -8.53 18.02
CA ASN A 579 -19.97 -8.57 19.31
C ASN A 579 -20.85 -7.96 20.42
N PRO A 580 -20.62 -8.25 21.72
CA PRO A 580 -21.46 -7.74 22.80
C PRO A 580 -21.42 -6.21 22.90
N ILE A 581 -22.59 -5.59 22.87
CA ILE A 581 -22.75 -4.13 22.91
C ILE A 581 -22.83 -3.65 24.35
N SER A 582 -23.52 -4.38 25.23
CA SER A 582 -23.65 -4.03 26.65
C SER A 582 -23.62 -5.24 27.60
N LEU A 583 -23.26 -4.99 28.87
CA LEU A 583 -23.34 -6.01 29.93
C LEU A 583 -24.79 -6.48 30.17
N ARG A 584 -25.79 -5.64 29.90
CA ARG A 584 -27.21 -5.98 30.03
C ARG A 584 -27.63 -7.00 28.96
N GLU A 585 -27.25 -6.78 27.72
CA GLU A 585 -27.44 -7.73 26.62
C GLU A 585 -26.79 -9.10 26.93
N ALA A 586 -25.55 -9.08 27.46
CA ALA A 586 -24.82 -10.28 27.85
C ALA A 586 -25.46 -11.08 29.01
N MET A 587 -26.12 -10.41 29.97
CA MET A 587 -26.88 -11.10 31.05
C MET A 587 -28.04 -11.93 30.51
N TRP A 588 -28.77 -11.41 29.52
CA TRP A 588 -29.98 -12.06 28.98
C TRP A 588 -29.69 -13.01 27.80
N ALA A 589 -28.54 -12.88 27.13
CA ALA A 589 -28.17 -13.69 25.97
C ALA A 589 -28.30 -15.23 26.14
N PRO A 590 -27.96 -15.86 27.29
CA PRO A 590 -28.19 -17.30 27.49
C PRO A 590 -29.68 -17.67 27.44
N TYR A 591 -30.54 -16.86 28.05
CA TYR A 591 -31.98 -17.06 28.10
C TYR A 591 -32.64 -16.83 26.73
N ILE A 592 -32.19 -15.82 25.98
CA ILE A 592 -32.64 -15.57 24.60
C ILE A 592 -32.27 -16.74 23.68
N ARG A 593 -31.03 -17.26 23.80
CA ARG A 593 -30.61 -18.46 23.05
C ARG A 593 -31.45 -19.69 23.42
N PHE A 594 -31.73 -19.90 24.70
CA PHE A 594 -32.60 -21.00 25.15
C PHE A 594 -34.03 -20.86 24.62
N ALA A 595 -34.62 -19.66 24.70
CA ALA A 595 -35.95 -19.38 24.15
C ALA A 595 -36.01 -19.62 22.63
N ASN A 596 -34.99 -19.21 21.87
CA ASN A 596 -34.90 -19.46 20.43
C ASN A 596 -34.74 -20.95 20.09
N LEU A 597 -33.99 -21.71 20.89
CA LEU A 597 -33.88 -23.16 20.75
C LEU A 597 -35.21 -23.86 21.04
N VAL A 598 -35.91 -23.48 22.11
CA VAL A 598 -37.24 -24.02 22.46
C VAL A 598 -38.26 -23.66 21.37
N GLY A 599 -38.26 -22.41 20.88
CA GLY A 599 -39.11 -21.97 19.77
C GLY A 599 -38.84 -22.75 18.49
N GLY A 600 -37.58 -22.96 18.13
CA GLY A 600 -37.19 -23.77 16.97
C GLY A 600 -37.57 -25.26 17.09
N GLN A 601 -37.52 -25.85 18.29
CA GLN A 601 -38.02 -27.20 18.51
C GLN A 601 -39.56 -27.26 18.47
N LEU A 602 -40.25 -26.28 19.05
CA LEU A 602 -41.71 -26.18 18.99
C LEU A 602 -42.20 -26.00 17.54
N GLN A 603 -41.52 -25.16 16.75
CA GLN A 603 -41.82 -24.95 15.34
C GLN A 603 -41.56 -26.21 14.50
N LYS A 604 -40.51 -26.98 14.81
CA LYS A 604 -40.29 -28.31 14.21
C LYS A 604 -41.39 -29.31 14.58
N LEU A 605 -41.88 -29.29 15.82
CA LEU A 605 -42.99 -30.15 16.28
C LEU A 605 -44.35 -29.74 15.66
N VAL A 606 -44.58 -28.45 15.43
CA VAL A 606 -45.75 -27.94 14.70
C VAL A 606 -45.64 -28.33 13.22
N ALA A 607 -44.52 -28.03 12.55
CA ALA A 607 -44.31 -28.41 11.16
C ALA A 607 -44.39 -29.94 10.94
N ALA A 608 -43.92 -30.75 11.89
CA ALA A 608 -44.10 -32.20 11.84
C ALA A 608 -45.58 -32.64 11.99
N LYS A 609 -46.36 -31.95 12.82
CA LYS A 609 -47.81 -32.19 12.91
C LYS A 609 -48.54 -31.75 11.65
N ASP A 610 -48.21 -30.58 11.10
CA ASP A 610 -48.81 -30.09 9.85
C ASP A 610 -48.41 -30.96 8.65
N ALA A 611 -47.19 -31.52 8.63
CA ALA A 611 -46.78 -32.54 7.67
C ALA A 611 -47.58 -33.86 7.82
N VAL A 612 -47.93 -34.27 9.03
CA VAL A 612 -48.80 -35.44 9.25
C VAL A 612 -50.26 -35.14 8.84
N ILE A 613 -50.77 -33.95 9.15
CA ILE A 613 -52.14 -33.52 8.82
C ILE A 613 -52.30 -33.32 7.31
N SER A 614 -51.33 -32.72 6.62
CA SER A 614 -51.35 -32.58 5.15
C SER A 614 -51.23 -33.92 4.41
N ASN A 615 -50.48 -34.90 4.97
CA ASN A 615 -50.46 -36.27 4.45
C ASN A 615 -51.73 -37.08 4.77
N ALA A 616 -52.59 -36.60 5.68
CA ALA A 616 -53.92 -37.16 5.91
C ALA A 616 -54.96 -36.51 4.99
N SER A 617 -54.93 -35.19 4.80
CA SER A 617 -55.87 -34.49 3.91
C SER A 617 -55.61 -34.77 2.43
N SER A 618 -54.36 -34.98 2.00
CA SER A 618 -54.05 -35.40 0.62
C SER A 618 -54.65 -36.77 0.28
N LYS A 619 -54.68 -37.70 1.25
CA LYS A 619 -55.33 -39.02 1.11
C LYS A 619 -56.86 -38.96 1.15
N LEU A 620 -57.42 -37.97 1.84
CA LEU A 620 -58.87 -37.76 1.88
C LEU A 620 -59.38 -37.09 0.59
N ALA A 621 -58.60 -36.15 0.02
CA ALA A 621 -58.88 -35.52 -1.27
C ALA A 621 -58.92 -36.52 -2.44
N SER A 622 -58.17 -37.62 -2.36
CA SER A 622 -58.14 -38.66 -3.41
C SER A 622 -59.33 -39.64 -3.41
N SER A 623 -60.37 -39.44 -2.59
CA SER A 623 -61.50 -40.39 -2.47
C SER A 623 -62.84 -39.96 -3.09
N THR A 624 -62.91 -38.82 -3.81
CA THR A 624 -64.19 -38.28 -4.33
C THR A 624 -64.15 -37.78 -5.78
N THR A 625 -63.85 -38.66 -6.73
CA THR A 625 -64.31 -38.60 -8.14
C THR A 625 -64.40 -40.02 -8.68
N ALA A 626 -65.36 -40.31 -9.58
CA ALA A 626 -65.75 -41.69 -9.90
C ALA A 626 -65.97 -41.95 -11.40
N GLY A 627 -65.68 -43.19 -11.83
CA GLY A 627 -66.22 -43.78 -13.07
C GLY A 627 -65.19 -44.34 -14.05
N GLN A 628 -64.98 -45.67 -14.02
CA GLN A 628 -64.62 -46.60 -15.13
C GLN A 628 -63.38 -46.27 -16.01
N ALA A 629 -62.44 -47.17 -16.29
CA ALA A 629 -62.22 -48.60 -15.97
C ALA A 629 -60.68 -48.90 -16.03
N GLU A 630 -60.09 -50.09 -16.14
CA GLU A 630 -60.55 -51.49 -16.28
C GLU A 630 -59.49 -52.49 -15.70
N ALA A 631 -59.27 -53.66 -16.31
CA ALA A 631 -58.26 -54.68 -15.97
C ALA A 631 -57.46 -55.07 -17.25
N ALA A 632 -56.42 -55.94 -17.30
CA ALA A 632 -55.83 -56.92 -16.36
C ALA A 632 -54.38 -57.30 -16.81
N ALA A 633 -53.54 -58.11 -16.14
CA ALA A 633 -53.19 -58.27 -14.71
C ALA A 633 -52.06 -59.34 -14.56
N LYS A 634 -50.87 -58.99 -14.03
CA LYS A 634 -49.79 -59.89 -13.53
C LYS A 634 -48.81 -59.05 -12.66
N ALA A 635 -48.76 -59.21 -11.33
CA ALA A 635 -48.07 -60.26 -10.55
C ALA A 635 -46.53 -60.18 -10.66
N ALA A 636 -45.72 -60.04 -9.59
CA ALA A 636 -45.90 -60.11 -8.12
C ALA A 636 -45.00 -59.01 -7.44
N PRO A 637 -44.69 -58.96 -6.11
CA PRO A 637 -45.12 -59.71 -4.91
C PRO A 637 -45.89 -58.84 -3.87
N PRO A 638 -46.42 -59.39 -2.76
CA PRO A 638 -47.17 -58.61 -1.77
C PRO A 638 -46.33 -57.58 -1.01
N LYS A 639 -46.87 -56.35 -0.88
CA LYS A 639 -46.34 -55.32 0.02
C LYS A 639 -46.84 -55.58 1.45
N GLN A 640 -46.00 -55.30 2.45
CA GLN A 640 -46.37 -55.44 3.85
C GLN A 640 -47.52 -54.48 4.23
N PRO A 641 -48.44 -54.88 5.13
CA PRO A 641 -49.38 -53.96 5.74
C PRO A 641 -48.64 -52.92 6.59
N PHE A 642 -49.27 -51.77 6.82
CA PHE A 642 -48.75 -50.69 7.66
C PHE A 642 -48.56 -51.19 9.11
N ASP A 643 -47.30 -51.39 9.50
CA ASP A 643 -46.96 -51.92 10.83
C ASP A 643 -47.09 -50.83 11.91
N ILE A 644 -48.17 -50.96 12.68
CA ILE A 644 -48.48 -50.09 13.82
C ILE A 644 -47.43 -50.25 14.95
N ALA A 645 -46.78 -51.41 15.11
CA ALA A 645 -45.74 -51.58 16.12
C ALA A 645 -44.50 -50.71 15.82
N LYS A 646 -44.10 -50.64 14.54
CA LYS A 646 -42.93 -49.86 14.11
C LYS A 646 -43.13 -48.35 14.19
N SER A 647 -44.37 -47.88 14.10
CA SER A 647 -44.74 -46.47 14.35
C SER A 647 -45.01 -46.19 15.83
N ALA A 648 -45.58 -47.14 16.58
CA ALA A 648 -45.75 -47.05 18.03
C ALA A 648 -44.41 -46.88 18.76
N GLY A 649 -43.32 -47.53 18.31
CA GLY A 649 -41.97 -47.30 18.85
C GLY A 649 -41.50 -45.84 18.75
N ILE A 650 -41.86 -45.13 17.67
CA ILE A 650 -41.52 -43.71 17.48
C ILE A 650 -42.38 -42.82 18.40
N PHE A 651 -43.70 -43.08 18.47
CA PHE A 651 -44.58 -42.34 19.37
C PHE A 651 -44.26 -42.59 20.86
N ALA A 652 -43.84 -43.81 21.22
CA ALA A 652 -43.37 -44.15 22.57
C ALA A 652 -42.04 -43.46 22.91
N ALA A 653 -41.07 -43.45 21.98
CA ALA A 653 -39.80 -42.74 22.21
C ALA A 653 -40.02 -41.23 22.44
N VAL A 654 -40.93 -40.61 21.67
CA VAL A 654 -41.28 -39.19 21.83
C VAL A 654 -42.06 -38.92 23.11
N SER A 655 -43.03 -39.78 23.48
CA SER A 655 -43.81 -39.58 24.71
C SER A 655 -42.98 -39.84 25.97
N VAL A 656 -42.11 -40.85 25.97
CA VAL A 656 -41.15 -41.13 27.06
C VAL A 656 -40.14 -39.99 27.20
N GLY A 657 -39.62 -39.45 26.09
CA GLY A 657 -38.73 -38.28 26.10
C GLY A 657 -39.37 -37.05 26.76
N ILE A 658 -40.62 -36.73 26.39
CA ILE A 658 -41.39 -35.66 27.03
C ILE A 658 -41.65 -35.97 28.51
N SER A 659 -41.91 -37.22 28.86
CA SER A 659 -42.17 -37.66 30.25
C SER A 659 -40.93 -37.54 31.14
N MET A 660 -39.74 -37.90 30.63
CA MET A 660 -38.47 -37.72 31.35
C MET A 660 -38.14 -36.25 31.59
N VAL A 661 -38.39 -35.38 30.61
CA VAL A 661 -38.22 -33.93 30.76
C VAL A 661 -39.19 -33.38 31.82
N SER A 662 -40.46 -33.80 31.78
CA SER A 662 -41.46 -33.43 32.78
C SER A 662 -41.10 -33.90 34.20
N ALA A 663 -40.63 -35.14 34.36
CA ALA A 663 -40.15 -35.65 35.64
C ALA A 663 -38.95 -34.85 36.18
N SER A 664 -38.03 -34.44 35.29
CA SER A 664 -36.89 -33.57 35.63
C SER A 664 -37.36 -32.19 36.13
N PHE A 665 -38.35 -31.57 35.47
CA PHE A 665 -38.95 -30.32 35.95
C PHE A 665 -39.64 -30.48 37.31
N THR A 666 -40.37 -31.57 37.54
CA THR A 666 -41.01 -31.85 38.84
C THR A 666 -39.98 -32.04 39.96
N TYR A 667 -38.85 -32.72 39.68
CA TYR A 667 -37.76 -32.86 40.64
C TYR A 667 -37.09 -31.51 40.94
N ILE A 668 -36.79 -30.71 39.91
CA ILE A 668 -36.21 -29.37 40.06
C ILE A 668 -37.16 -28.45 40.87
N ALA A 669 -38.45 -28.44 40.58
CA ALA A 669 -39.44 -27.67 41.32
C ALA A 669 -39.51 -28.12 42.79
N ARG A 670 -39.61 -29.43 43.06
CA ARG A 670 -39.63 -29.97 44.43
C ARG A 670 -38.33 -29.67 45.21
N SER A 671 -37.20 -29.62 44.51
CA SER A 671 -35.89 -29.26 45.07
C SER A 671 -35.77 -27.76 45.37
N ILE A 672 -36.31 -26.88 44.52
CA ILE A 672 -36.34 -25.42 44.77
C ILE A 672 -37.30 -25.08 45.92
N PHE A 673 -38.46 -25.73 46.00
CA PHE A 673 -39.43 -25.50 47.06
C PHE A 673 -39.05 -26.11 48.42
N SER A 674 -38.16 -27.10 48.48
CA SER A 674 -37.70 -27.66 49.77
C SER A 674 -36.75 -26.75 50.55
N LEU A 675 -36.21 -25.70 49.92
CA LEU A 675 -35.35 -24.69 50.57
C LEU A 675 -36.12 -23.67 51.45
N GLY A 676 -37.45 -23.77 51.53
CA GLY A 676 -38.27 -22.84 52.31
C GLY A 676 -38.04 -21.39 51.87
N TRP A 677 -37.93 -20.46 52.82
CA TRP A 677 -37.73 -19.02 52.55
C TRP A 677 -36.48 -18.69 51.70
N TRP A 678 -35.51 -19.59 51.57
CA TRP A 678 -34.30 -19.38 50.78
C TRP A 678 -34.46 -19.66 49.28
N TRP A 679 -35.65 -20.09 48.81
CA TRP A 679 -35.90 -20.32 47.37
C TRP A 679 -35.56 -19.13 46.44
N PRO A 680 -35.73 -17.84 46.80
CA PRO A 680 -35.34 -16.73 45.94
C PRO A 680 -33.82 -16.59 45.82
N MET A 681 -33.07 -16.91 46.89
CA MET A 681 -31.61 -16.91 46.89
C MET A 681 -31.07 -18.02 45.98
N ALA A 682 -31.70 -19.21 46.00
CA ALA A 682 -31.37 -20.30 45.09
C ALA A 682 -31.57 -19.92 43.62
N LEU A 683 -32.68 -19.23 43.30
CA LEU A 683 -32.90 -18.70 41.94
C LEU A 683 -31.88 -17.62 41.55
N LEU A 684 -31.47 -16.76 42.49
CA LEU A 684 -30.42 -15.76 42.27
C LEU A 684 -29.07 -16.44 41.96
N VAL A 685 -28.70 -17.46 42.73
CA VAL A 685 -27.49 -18.27 42.49
C VAL A 685 -27.55 -18.98 41.13
N ILE A 686 -28.68 -19.60 40.77
CA ILE A 686 -28.88 -20.23 39.46
C ILE A 686 -28.75 -19.19 38.33
N PHE A 687 -29.35 -18.00 38.50
CA PHE A 687 -29.22 -16.90 37.54
C PHE A 687 -27.77 -16.42 37.41
N ALA A 688 -27.05 -16.30 38.52
CA ALA A 688 -25.64 -15.91 38.54
C ALA A 688 -24.72 -16.97 37.90
N VAL A 689 -24.99 -18.26 38.07
CA VAL A 689 -24.23 -19.35 37.43
C VAL A 689 -24.48 -19.40 35.92
N ILE A 690 -25.72 -19.18 35.46
CA ILE A 690 -26.07 -19.20 34.02
C ILE A 690 -25.59 -17.93 33.30
N SER A 691 -25.80 -16.75 33.90
CA SER A 691 -25.44 -15.47 33.27
C SER A 691 -23.98 -15.07 33.50
N GLY A 692 -23.41 -15.37 34.67
CA GLY A 692 -22.09 -14.91 35.12
C GLY A 692 -20.96 -15.14 34.12
N PRO A 693 -20.76 -16.35 33.56
CA PRO A 693 -19.74 -16.59 32.55
C PRO A 693 -19.90 -15.71 31.30
N SER A 694 -21.14 -15.45 30.88
CA SER A 694 -21.44 -14.57 29.74
C SER A 694 -21.17 -13.09 30.06
N VAL A 695 -21.49 -12.66 31.28
CA VAL A 695 -21.21 -11.30 31.78
C VAL A 695 -19.70 -11.05 31.89
N VAL A 696 -18.95 -12.01 32.45
CA VAL A 696 -17.48 -11.92 32.57
C VAL A 696 -16.83 -11.89 31.19
N MET A 697 -17.23 -12.78 30.28
CA MET A 697 -16.72 -12.79 28.90
C MET A 697 -17.03 -11.48 28.15
N ALA A 698 -18.24 -10.94 28.33
CA ALA A 698 -18.61 -9.64 27.78
C ALA A 698 -17.81 -8.49 28.42
N TRP A 699 -17.61 -8.48 29.75
CA TRP A 699 -16.82 -7.47 30.45
C TRP A 699 -15.37 -7.43 29.95
N PHE A 700 -14.75 -8.59 29.73
CA PHE A 700 -13.41 -8.67 29.10
C PHE A 700 -13.41 -8.13 27.66
N LYS A 701 -14.39 -8.52 26.82
CA LYS A 701 -14.51 -7.98 25.45
C LYS A 701 -14.74 -6.47 25.42
N LEU A 702 -15.62 -5.95 26.28
CA LEU A 702 -15.94 -4.53 26.39
C LEU A 702 -14.74 -3.70 26.85
N ARG A 703 -13.91 -4.22 27.77
CA ARG A 703 -12.66 -3.58 28.20
C ARG A 703 -11.52 -3.67 27.18
N ARG A 704 -11.60 -4.60 26.23
CA ARG A 704 -10.64 -4.81 25.14
C ARG A 704 -11.11 -4.22 23.79
N ARG A 705 -12.13 -3.35 23.80
CA ARG A 705 -12.56 -2.62 22.60
C ARG A 705 -11.43 -1.73 22.10
N SER A 706 -11.03 -1.92 20.86
CA SER A 706 -9.87 -1.29 20.22
C SER A 706 -10.24 -0.73 18.85
N LEU A 707 -9.87 0.52 18.58
CA LEU A 707 -9.99 1.12 17.26
C LEU A 707 -8.86 0.65 16.31
N GLY A 708 -7.69 0.26 16.84
CA GLY A 708 -6.52 -0.15 16.04
C GLY A 708 -6.87 -1.18 14.94
N PRO A 709 -7.36 -2.39 15.29
CA PRO A 709 -7.71 -3.41 14.29
C PRO A 709 -8.86 -3.04 13.34
N LEU A 710 -9.59 -1.95 13.60
CA LEU A 710 -10.57 -1.39 12.66
C LEU A 710 -9.88 -0.51 11.61
N LEU A 711 -8.89 0.31 12.00
CA LEU A 711 -8.13 1.17 11.08
C LEU A 711 -7.00 0.44 10.35
N ASP A 712 -6.36 -0.56 10.98
CA ASP A 712 -5.41 -1.46 10.31
C ASP A 712 -6.08 -2.18 9.12
N ALA A 713 -7.37 -2.48 9.28
CA ALA A 713 -8.22 -3.05 8.23
C ALA A 713 -8.57 -2.05 7.11
N SER A 714 -8.46 -0.75 7.39
CA SER A 714 -8.59 0.38 6.45
C SER A 714 -7.23 0.89 5.94
N GLY A 715 -6.15 0.10 6.08
CA GLY A 715 -4.83 0.38 5.51
C GLY A 715 -3.86 1.20 6.38
N TRP A 716 -4.27 1.66 7.57
CA TRP A 716 -3.37 2.27 8.56
C TRP A 716 -2.39 1.24 9.15
N ALA A 717 -1.39 1.72 9.89
CA ALA A 717 -0.57 0.89 10.78
C ALA A 717 -0.59 1.49 12.20
N VAL A 718 -1.43 0.96 13.08
CA VAL A 718 -1.67 1.49 14.43
C VAL A 718 -0.85 0.74 15.49
N ASN A 719 0.09 1.43 16.16
CA ASN A 719 0.99 0.85 17.17
C ASN A 719 0.26 0.40 18.44
N THR A 720 -0.60 1.27 18.97
CA THR A 720 -1.33 1.02 20.22
C THR A 720 -2.81 0.89 19.90
N GLY A 721 -3.48 -0.10 20.47
CA GLY A 721 -4.82 -0.52 20.02
C GLY A 721 -5.95 0.51 20.14
N ALA A 722 -5.69 1.76 20.51
CA ALA A 722 -6.66 2.86 20.54
C ALA A 722 -7.94 2.48 21.32
N PRO A 723 -7.83 2.28 22.65
CA PRO A 723 -8.91 1.71 23.45
C PRO A 723 -10.13 2.64 23.46
N ILE A 724 -11.32 2.04 23.32
CA ILE A 724 -12.60 2.72 23.45
C ILE A 724 -13.23 2.33 24.78
N ASN A 725 -13.16 3.24 25.76
CA ASN A 725 -13.75 3.01 27.08
C ASN A 725 -15.29 3.11 27.06
N PHE A 726 -15.95 2.72 28.15
CA PHE A 726 -17.42 2.63 28.19
C PHE A 726 -18.12 3.99 28.06
N THR A 727 -17.55 5.07 28.60
CA THR A 727 -18.13 6.41 28.48
C THR A 727 -18.00 6.96 27.06
N MET A 728 -16.86 6.75 26.41
CA MET A 728 -16.64 7.11 25.01
C MET A 728 -17.55 6.30 24.08
N GLY A 729 -17.69 4.99 24.29
CA GLY A 729 -18.66 4.16 23.55
C GLY A 729 -20.12 4.57 23.78
N GLY A 730 -20.43 5.26 24.89
CA GLY A 730 -21.73 5.90 25.11
C GLY A 730 -21.96 7.14 24.24
N ALA A 731 -20.89 7.82 23.80
CA ALA A 731 -20.94 8.99 22.93
C ALA A 731 -20.85 8.63 21.43
N LEU A 732 -20.12 7.57 21.07
CA LEU A 732 -19.97 7.09 19.68
C LEU A 732 -21.24 6.41 19.12
N THR A 733 -22.25 6.17 19.95
CA THR A 733 -23.56 5.67 19.51
C THR A 733 -24.67 6.26 20.36
N ALA A 734 -25.38 7.27 19.83
CA ALA A 734 -26.55 7.82 20.50
C ALA A 734 -27.80 6.99 20.17
N VAL A 735 -28.57 6.62 21.20
CA VAL A 735 -29.88 5.97 21.06
C VAL A 735 -30.97 7.03 21.18
N GLY A 736 -32.01 6.94 20.33
CA GLY A 736 -33.16 7.85 20.35
C GLY A 736 -33.81 7.95 21.73
N GLN A 737 -33.78 9.15 22.30
CA GLN A 737 -34.37 9.48 23.60
C GLN A 737 -35.49 10.50 23.42
N ILE A 738 -36.52 10.39 24.26
CA ILE A 738 -37.60 11.37 24.34
C ILE A 738 -37.01 12.65 24.96
N PRO A 739 -37.26 13.84 24.40
CA PRO A 739 -36.70 15.10 24.93
C PRO A 739 -37.18 15.37 26.36
N PRO A 740 -36.34 16.02 27.20
CA PRO A 740 -36.63 16.22 28.61
C PRO A 740 -37.90 17.06 28.80
N GLY A 741 -38.79 16.60 29.68
CA GLY A 741 -40.08 17.24 29.97
C GLY A 741 -41.24 16.86 29.03
N ALA A 742 -41.01 16.11 27.94
CA ALA A 742 -42.10 15.69 27.06
C ALA A 742 -43.02 14.65 27.75
N GLN A 743 -44.33 14.89 27.67
CA GLN A 743 -45.34 14.02 28.26
C GLN A 743 -45.62 12.83 27.35
N ARG A 744 -45.37 11.61 27.84
CA ARG A 744 -45.70 10.37 27.13
C ARG A 744 -47.10 9.90 27.52
N SER A 745 -48.05 9.99 26.60
CA SER A 745 -49.30 9.24 26.70
C SER A 745 -49.04 7.73 26.63
N LEU A 746 -49.79 6.95 27.41
CA LEU A 746 -49.81 5.49 27.37
C LEU A 746 -51.16 4.95 26.84
N ASP A 747 -51.93 5.81 26.19
CA ASP A 747 -53.20 5.50 25.56
C ASP A 747 -52.96 4.88 24.18
N ASP A 748 -52.68 3.58 24.19
CA ASP A 748 -52.45 2.76 22.99
C ASP A 748 -53.80 2.24 22.45
N PRO A 749 -54.29 2.72 21.29
CA PRO A 749 -55.59 2.32 20.73
C PRO A 749 -55.63 0.85 20.27
N TYR A 750 -54.49 0.18 20.13
CA TYR A 750 -54.40 -1.23 19.78
C TYR A 750 -54.00 -2.14 20.95
N GLY A 751 -53.64 -1.54 22.09
CA GLY A 751 -53.14 -2.22 23.26
C GLY A 751 -54.13 -3.20 23.87
N LEU A 752 -53.61 -4.16 24.64
CA LEU A 752 -54.42 -5.06 25.47
C LEU A 752 -55.52 -4.34 26.26
N PRO A 753 -55.28 -3.22 26.98
CA PRO A 753 -56.35 -2.51 27.68
C PRO A 753 -57.40 -1.88 26.76
N ALA A 754 -57.06 -1.46 25.53
CA ALA A 754 -58.03 -0.94 24.56
C ALA A 754 -58.90 -2.08 23.98
N ARG A 755 -58.31 -3.23 23.64
CA ARG A 755 -59.05 -4.43 23.21
C ARG A 755 -59.94 -5.01 24.32
N LEU A 756 -59.46 -5.01 25.56
CA LEU A 756 -60.25 -5.37 26.75
C LEU A 756 -61.22 -4.24 27.18
N GLY A 757 -61.05 -3.02 26.67
CA GLY A 757 -61.86 -1.84 27.01
C GLY A 757 -63.34 -1.98 26.64
N ARG A 758 -63.67 -2.88 25.70
CA ARG A 758 -65.03 -3.36 25.51
C ARG A 758 -65.46 -4.21 26.71
N SER A 759 -66.06 -3.56 27.71
CA SER A 759 -66.65 -4.11 28.95
C SER A 759 -66.94 -5.61 28.94
N ARG A 760 -67.74 -6.11 27.97
CA ARG A 760 -68.10 -7.54 27.83
C ARG A 760 -66.89 -8.49 27.82
N VAL A 761 -65.80 -8.14 27.13
CA VAL A 761 -64.58 -8.96 27.06
C VAL A 761 -63.84 -8.96 28.40
N ARG A 762 -63.74 -7.80 29.07
CA ARG A 762 -63.12 -7.71 30.41
C ARG A 762 -63.93 -8.50 31.45
N HIS A 763 -65.26 -8.43 31.41
CA HIS A 763 -66.10 -9.24 32.29
C HIS A 763 -65.97 -10.73 31.98
N ALA A 764 -65.99 -11.14 30.71
CA ALA A 764 -65.80 -12.55 30.33
C ALA A 764 -64.42 -13.10 30.75
N PHE A 765 -63.35 -12.31 30.60
CA PHE A 765 -62.02 -12.70 31.05
C PHE A 765 -61.95 -12.81 32.58
N MET A 766 -62.53 -11.84 33.31
CA MET A 766 -62.55 -11.86 34.78
C MET A 766 -63.45 -12.97 35.35
N THR A 767 -64.57 -13.33 34.70
CA THR A 767 -65.40 -14.46 35.14
C THR A 767 -64.73 -15.80 34.82
N VAL A 768 -64.08 -15.97 33.67
CA VAL A 768 -63.28 -17.17 33.36
C VAL A 768 -62.11 -17.30 34.34
N LEU A 769 -61.41 -16.21 34.66
CA LEU A 769 -60.32 -16.21 35.65
C LEU A 769 -60.84 -16.52 37.06
N ALA A 770 -61.97 -15.96 37.47
CA ALA A 770 -62.60 -16.26 38.76
C ALA A 770 -63.09 -17.71 38.85
N LEU A 771 -63.65 -18.26 37.76
CA LEU A 771 -64.04 -19.67 37.68
C LEU A 771 -62.82 -20.61 37.72
N LEU A 772 -61.72 -20.26 37.05
CA LEU A 772 -60.46 -21.02 37.13
C LEU A 772 -59.85 -20.96 38.52
N LEU A 773 -59.88 -19.80 39.19
CA LEU A 773 -59.42 -19.65 40.58
C LEU A 773 -60.32 -20.41 41.56
N LEU A 774 -61.65 -20.40 41.37
CA LEU A 774 -62.58 -21.21 42.17
C LEU A 774 -62.39 -22.72 41.93
N ALA A 775 -62.12 -23.14 40.69
CA ALA A 775 -61.82 -24.53 40.36
C ALA A 775 -60.46 -24.98 40.93
N ALA A 776 -59.44 -24.12 40.90
CA ALA A 776 -58.14 -24.39 41.52
C ALA A 776 -58.23 -24.40 43.05
N ALA A 777 -59.00 -23.49 43.65
CA ALA A 777 -59.24 -23.45 45.09
C ALA A 777 -60.08 -24.64 45.58
N SER A 778 -61.09 -25.10 44.81
CA SER A 778 -61.88 -26.27 45.17
C SER A 778 -61.09 -27.58 44.97
N LEU A 779 -60.27 -27.71 43.92
CA LEU A 779 -59.29 -28.80 43.81
C LEU A 779 -58.30 -28.77 44.98
N GLY A 780 -57.73 -27.61 45.30
CA GLY A 780 -56.76 -27.45 46.39
C GLY A 780 -57.35 -27.79 47.76
N ALA A 781 -58.57 -27.32 48.05
CA ALA A 781 -59.28 -27.64 49.28
C ALA A 781 -59.66 -29.14 49.35
N TYR A 782 -60.13 -29.74 48.25
CA TYR A 782 -60.41 -31.17 48.18
C TYR A 782 -59.15 -32.01 48.43
N TRP A 783 -58.02 -31.63 47.80
CA TRP A 783 -56.73 -32.32 47.95
C TRP A 783 -56.19 -32.19 49.38
N ALA A 784 -56.30 -31.01 50.00
CA ALA A 784 -55.91 -30.78 51.38
C ALA A 784 -56.81 -31.51 52.41
N TRP A 785 -58.07 -31.78 52.07
CA TRP A 785 -59.02 -32.45 52.95
C TRP A 785 -58.99 -33.98 52.83
N HIS A 786 -58.76 -34.52 51.64
CA HIS A 786 -58.79 -35.97 51.37
C HIS A 786 -57.43 -36.62 51.13
N GLY A 787 -56.34 -35.85 50.95
CA GLY A 787 -54.98 -36.36 50.73
C GLY A 787 -54.74 -37.00 49.35
N GLU A 788 -55.78 -37.23 48.55
CA GLU A 788 -55.72 -37.83 47.22
C GLU A 788 -56.44 -36.99 46.16
N ALA A 789 -56.10 -37.21 44.88
CA ALA A 789 -56.71 -36.49 43.75
C ALA A 789 -58.17 -36.95 43.49
N PRO A 790 -59.07 -36.03 43.05
CA PRO A 790 -60.44 -36.36 42.66
C PRO A 790 -60.50 -37.51 41.65
N SER A 791 -61.48 -38.41 41.80
CA SER A 791 -61.59 -39.65 41.03
C SER A 791 -61.55 -39.46 39.51
N GLY A 792 -62.09 -38.36 38.99
CA GLY A 792 -62.06 -38.04 37.55
C GLY A 792 -60.66 -37.83 36.95
N LEU A 793 -59.64 -37.52 37.76
CA LEU A 793 -58.26 -37.37 37.30
C LEU A 793 -57.48 -38.71 37.29
N ARG A 794 -58.00 -39.77 37.91
CA ARG A 794 -57.34 -41.10 37.94
C ARG A 794 -57.31 -41.79 36.58
N PHE A 795 -58.17 -41.38 35.63
CA PHE A 795 -58.27 -41.99 34.29
C PHE A 795 -57.00 -41.84 33.43
N TRP A 796 -56.03 -40.99 33.84
CA TRP A 796 -54.73 -40.85 33.17
C TRP A 796 -53.58 -41.61 33.85
N GLN A 797 -53.85 -42.34 34.94
CA GLN A 797 -52.87 -43.22 35.60
C GLN A 797 -53.09 -44.66 35.15
N HIS A 798 -52.57 -45.02 33.98
CA HIS A 798 -52.43 -46.43 33.61
C HIS A 798 -51.33 -47.08 34.46
N GLU A 799 -51.74 -47.90 35.41
CA GLU A 799 -50.87 -48.63 36.33
C GLU A 799 -50.23 -49.83 35.65
N ALA A 800 -48.96 -50.12 35.98
CA ALA A 800 -48.21 -51.22 35.38
C ALA A 800 -48.60 -52.57 36.04
N PRO A 801 -48.80 -53.66 35.29
CA PRO A 801 -49.25 -54.92 35.85
C PRO A 801 -48.14 -55.62 36.67
N ALA A 802 -48.37 -55.76 37.97
CA ALA A 802 -47.59 -56.65 38.83
C ALA A 802 -48.19 -58.08 38.82
N ALA A 803 -47.32 -59.10 38.75
CA ALA A 803 -47.75 -60.49 38.70
C ALA A 803 -48.00 -61.11 40.09
N SER A 804 -49.02 -61.95 40.16
CA SER A 804 -49.55 -62.70 41.31
C SER A 804 -48.54 -63.39 42.23
N ALA A 805 -48.85 -63.41 43.53
CA ALA A 805 -48.24 -64.27 44.54
C ALA A 805 -48.87 -65.69 44.57
N THR A 806 -48.26 -66.61 45.33
CA THR A 806 -48.80 -67.93 45.71
C THR A 806 -48.52 -68.26 47.18
N ASP A 807 -49.38 -69.08 47.80
CA ASP A 807 -49.41 -69.33 49.26
C ASP A 807 -48.31 -70.26 49.82
N GLY A 808 -47.97 -70.09 51.11
CA GLY A 808 -47.01 -70.93 51.86
C GLY A 808 -47.20 -70.93 53.39
N LYS A 809 -47.89 -71.95 53.92
CA LYS A 809 -48.34 -72.13 55.32
C LYS A 809 -47.27 -72.11 56.44
N ASN A 810 -47.74 -71.63 57.62
CA ASN A 810 -47.53 -72.15 59.00
C ASN A 810 -46.24 -71.92 59.82
N ALA A 811 -46.50 -71.52 61.08
CA ALA A 811 -45.84 -71.88 62.36
C ALA A 811 -44.43 -71.33 62.71
N GLY A 812 -44.24 -70.98 64.00
CA GLY A 812 -42.93 -70.67 64.59
C GLY A 812 -42.98 -69.72 65.81
N SER A 813 -42.55 -70.20 66.98
CA SER A 813 -42.57 -69.51 68.29
C SER A 813 -41.41 -68.52 68.55
N HIS A 814 -41.66 -67.56 69.46
CA HIS A 814 -40.76 -66.89 70.46
C HIS A 814 -39.22 -66.81 70.28
N GLY A 815 -38.66 -65.66 70.69
CA GLY A 815 -37.22 -65.42 70.99
C GLY A 815 -36.65 -64.26 70.16
N GLN A 816 -36.41 -63.02 70.63
CA GLN A 816 -35.75 -62.47 71.83
C GLN A 816 -34.21 -62.28 71.69
N THR A 817 -33.77 -61.03 71.87
CA THR A 817 -32.40 -60.50 72.20
C THR A 817 -31.21 -60.61 71.20
N VAL A 818 -30.81 -59.43 70.65
CA VAL A 818 -29.48 -58.72 70.67
C VAL A 818 -28.14 -59.50 70.87
N PRO A 819 -26.97 -58.98 70.41
CA PRO A 819 -26.50 -58.71 69.04
C PRO A 819 -25.11 -59.35 68.71
N GLY A 820 -24.57 -59.18 67.50
CA GLY A 820 -23.12 -59.40 67.25
C GLY A 820 -22.62 -59.27 65.80
N GLN A 821 -21.59 -58.44 65.59
CA GLN A 821 -20.57 -58.59 64.53
C GLN A 821 -19.55 -59.67 64.98
N PRO A 822 -18.69 -60.29 64.11
CA PRO A 822 -17.94 -59.61 63.04
C PRO A 822 -17.47 -60.42 61.78
N VAL A 823 -16.91 -59.66 60.81
CA VAL A 823 -15.66 -59.94 60.03
C VAL A 823 -15.50 -61.23 59.16
N SER A 824 -15.59 -61.00 57.84
CA SER A 824 -14.67 -61.41 56.74
C SER A 824 -14.50 -62.86 56.21
N ASP A 825 -14.40 -62.90 54.86
CA ASP A 825 -13.25 -63.41 54.06
C ASP A 825 -13.44 -64.70 53.19
N LYS A 826 -13.11 -64.57 51.89
CA LYS A 826 -12.68 -65.63 50.91
C LYS A 826 -13.61 -66.86 50.69
N SER A 827 -13.48 -67.68 49.63
CA SER A 827 -12.89 -67.56 48.28
C SER A 827 -13.35 -68.79 47.45
N GLY A 828 -13.55 -68.70 46.12
CA GLY A 828 -14.03 -69.88 45.36
C GLY A 828 -14.10 -69.76 43.83
N GLN A 829 -12.95 -69.85 43.16
CA GLN A 829 -12.81 -70.34 41.77
C GLN A 829 -12.67 -71.89 41.79
N PRO A 830 -12.56 -72.66 40.67
CA PRO A 830 -12.58 -72.31 39.24
C PRO A 830 -13.41 -73.27 38.32
N ALA A 831 -13.26 -73.11 36.99
CA ALA A 831 -13.23 -74.18 35.95
C ALA A 831 -14.53 -74.98 35.63
N SER A 832 -14.75 -75.53 34.42
CA SER A 832 -14.14 -75.30 33.08
C SER A 832 -14.99 -75.93 31.98
N GLY A 833 -15.01 -75.38 30.75
CA GLY A 833 -15.77 -75.95 29.62
C GLY A 833 -15.35 -75.43 28.22
N LYS A 834 -14.45 -76.18 27.58
CA LYS A 834 -14.11 -76.27 26.14
C LYS A 834 -15.16 -75.70 25.13
N SER A 835 -14.78 -74.76 24.26
CA SER A 835 -14.17 -74.92 22.90
C SER A 835 -15.24 -74.80 21.78
N ASP A 836 -14.95 -74.33 20.55
CA ASP A 836 -13.68 -74.34 19.82
C ASP A 836 -13.46 -73.15 18.84
N GLN A 837 -12.21 -73.01 18.37
CA GLN A 837 -11.67 -72.45 17.09
C GLN A 837 -12.48 -71.47 16.20
N SER A 838 -11.89 -70.53 15.43
CA SER A 838 -10.49 -70.09 15.13
C SER A 838 -10.61 -68.68 14.48
N GLY A 839 -9.83 -67.63 14.76
CA GLY A 839 -8.38 -67.44 14.53
C GLY A 839 -8.16 -66.63 13.22
N LYS A 840 -7.22 -65.70 13.03
CA LYS A 840 -6.07 -65.13 13.78
C LYS A 840 -5.94 -63.62 13.39
N ALA A 841 -5.53 -62.68 14.25
CA ALA A 841 -4.15 -62.37 14.71
C ALA A 841 -3.24 -61.76 13.59
N ASP A 842 -2.28 -60.86 13.84
CA ASP A 842 -1.66 -60.46 15.12
C ASP A 842 -0.88 -59.10 15.06
N ALA A 843 -0.24 -58.75 16.18
CA ALA A 843 0.98 -57.94 16.34
C ALA A 843 0.91 -56.40 16.46
N THR A 844 1.95 -55.86 17.14
CA THR A 844 2.14 -54.43 17.48
C THR A 844 3.64 -54.05 17.24
N PRO A 845 4.28 -53.05 17.90
CA PRO A 845 4.86 -51.87 17.24
C PRO A 845 6.38 -51.90 16.93
N GLN A 846 6.81 -51.03 15.98
CA GLN A 846 8.12 -50.34 15.88
C GLN A 846 7.96 -49.19 14.84
N ARG A 847 8.50 -47.97 14.98
CA ARG A 847 9.90 -47.44 15.05
C ARG A 847 10.65 -47.44 13.69
N ASN A 848 10.79 -46.24 13.11
CA ASN A 848 11.99 -45.60 12.52
C ASN A 848 11.59 -44.16 12.10
N GLU A 849 12.40 -43.09 12.15
CA GLU A 849 13.83 -42.84 11.84
C GLU A 849 14.12 -42.55 10.35
N GLY A 850 14.83 -41.43 10.09
CA GLY A 850 15.23 -40.93 8.77
C GLY A 850 14.37 -39.76 8.24
N GLY A 851 14.89 -38.57 7.88
CA GLY A 851 16.23 -37.99 8.09
C GLY A 851 16.94 -37.51 6.81
N LYS A 852 17.50 -36.27 6.85
CA LYS A 852 18.20 -35.52 5.77
C LYS A 852 17.28 -35.01 4.64
N ALA A 853 17.39 -33.79 4.07
CA ALA A 853 18.33 -32.65 4.13
C ALA A 853 19.60 -32.68 3.24
N ALA A 854 19.53 -31.94 2.11
CA ALA A 854 20.58 -31.25 1.32
C ALA A 854 19.82 -30.35 0.30
N THR A 855 20.05 -29.06 0.00
CA THR A 855 21.23 -28.18 -0.20
C THR A 855 21.90 -28.24 -1.58
N SER A 856 21.40 -27.45 -2.54
CA SER A 856 22.18 -26.79 -3.62
C SER A 856 21.31 -25.85 -4.48
N GLY A 857 21.84 -24.67 -4.81
CA GLY A 857 21.53 -23.90 -6.03
C GLY A 857 22.87 -23.52 -6.68
N PRO A 858 22.96 -22.49 -7.55
CA PRO A 858 21.92 -21.72 -8.25
C PRO A 858 21.91 -22.07 -9.75
N ASP A 859 21.23 -21.30 -10.60
CA ASP A 859 21.81 -20.65 -11.80
C ASP A 859 20.77 -19.81 -12.59
N SER A 860 21.25 -19.05 -13.58
CA SER A 860 20.50 -18.08 -14.40
C SER A 860 19.89 -18.70 -15.67
N LEU A 861 18.88 -18.02 -16.26
CA LEU A 861 18.89 -17.52 -17.66
C LEU A 861 17.54 -16.93 -18.10
N ASP A 862 17.64 -15.82 -18.82
CA ASP A 862 16.65 -15.16 -19.70
C ASP A 862 17.38 -14.96 -21.06
N PRO A 863 16.76 -14.49 -22.17
CA PRO A 863 15.34 -14.33 -22.50
C PRO A 863 14.93 -14.83 -23.91
N ALA A 864 13.63 -14.90 -24.22
CA ALA A 864 13.02 -14.75 -25.57
C ALA A 864 11.49 -14.64 -25.44
N ALA A 865 10.78 -13.57 -25.84
CA ALA A 865 10.66 -12.92 -27.16
C ALA A 865 9.72 -13.65 -28.16
N SER A 866 8.49 -13.13 -28.32
CA SER A 866 7.68 -13.22 -29.54
C SER A 866 6.59 -12.14 -29.55
N GLU A 867 6.40 -11.48 -30.69
CA GLU A 867 5.33 -10.53 -30.95
C GLU A 867 4.02 -11.25 -31.33
N ALA A 868 2.87 -10.54 -31.26
CA ALA A 868 1.94 -10.37 -32.40
C ALA A 868 0.68 -9.57 -32.00
N GLN A 869 0.47 -8.39 -32.60
CA GLN A 869 -0.90 -7.87 -32.83
C GLN A 869 -1.49 -8.55 -34.08
N PRO A 870 -2.81 -8.47 -34.28
CA PRO A 870 -3.25 -7.66 -35.43
C PRO A 870 -4.47 -6.76 -35.16
N GLN A 871 -4.53 -5.65 -35.89
CA GLN A 871 -5.71 -4.78 -35.98
C GLN A 871 -6.72 -5.29 -37.01
N ALA A 872 -8.02 -5.07 -36.80
CA ALA A 872 -8.97 -4.72 -37.87
C ALA A 872 -10.28 -4.11 -37.32
N LYS A 873 -10.75 -3.03 -37.97
CA LYS A 873 -12.04 -2.34 -37.72
C LYS A 873 -13.22 -3.20 -38.23
N GLY A 874 -14.46 -2.97 -37.77
CA GLY A 874 -15.57 -3.67 -38.43
C GLY A 874 -17.05 -3.42 -38.13
N LYS A 875 -17.51 -2.47 -37.30
CA LYS A 875 -18.85 -1.84 -37.38
C LYS A 875 -19.04 -0.68 -36.40
#